data_AF-A0A522SMW6-F1
#
_entry.id   AF-A0A522SMW6-F1
#
_cell.length_a   1.000
_cell.length_b   1.000
_cell.length_c   1.000
_cell.angle_alpha   90.00
_cell.angle_beta   90.00
_cell.angle_gamma   90.00
#
_symmetry.space_group_name_H-M   'P 1'
#
loop_
_entity.id
_entity.type
_entity.pdbx_description
1 polymer ?
#
loop_
_entity_poly.entity_id
_entity_poly.type
_entity_poly.pdbx_seq_one_letter_code
_entity_poly.pdbx_strand_id
1 'polypeptide(L)'
;MYGQHHIIQKQIFDIEFCSDQRPFDLQNRISSLFYSRIEDIISTVLDQMIPEETLIKFDRLELNIEPIPYDRMESLLPDKLKEALEKELKDKLSLSVYHPDPAGNNNGLPNHKSLYLDLLAYFLITGTLPWWASGEIMTDPVKVIQILLEKNPSAVRQLIIKTGQLHYVRKRLAYQFPEKIIHDIVKILEPGEAGFIFEYHQEVIKIQRAEQPVKDETNEVAKAVWLFIFTYLLIDRGSDFNRKMFVKSTLIQMAEHYNLHYEEVLTMLAEPLINKTILAESYIPLSKIIKELFSEQVSYHSDDIFNITTENLIKQHPENASTKENLIRHYLNFGTLPSGANHYDAKQLNRILSELIQNSPETVRQLILNTENKETAIQHIISAFEIPVIDSIIKVVEPAHAEFIIHYMEYVQAAQFKKPVVSTDNKSFTLSVRQFVLTYLLIDRGSVFNDRMFLESNIRQMAHQYNLHYEKLLVFLIRSIGEEYQSTKEPLVLLLTGLLHAHKEPANREDVLSEIKLQGRVKEISEHTIPENKTISDILRFWIENGYFPWWAKDYTNKLPEAIWAETISKYPEEALSLIQYAGTGYVMKQRVAYQLPLGTIQAVFNLLPEGRKSVVLFKYLIYLLENMPELKIKNQPALQHTLILAWWDTFISAGYRTFDVNLFTSFSIIRLSKWIGIYPEIIRDSLSKIAGRSIGKIPVEELKSLPGSFAEALNTPLKTMGGWNGNNEGPDIRSVISQYTAPENKNDEEFVLRASLRILEYYLTYARLPDEFPRWAQGSLNTFLKKLLQLLIREKPVALRAVFQQDTHLPAARLRIHDLFSADTDGDNKNMQDFLKEFRLKDLLQYLNEIANLYLGIPDNKIFPGVLDKLIHHDLNGKEKELLRHLLSSPAIAQYIAGKYGDDVLFHLLENMISRDGKEAVTFLKEVRRIFSLAISDTLLKEKVFILFRQFNLQLLAGTYRIQTPSQYFNSFLPLLANSRSAEGLKIYQSLLKVISKEVIPSASVSEKLISTIQIQLKKLIKEKYPGPDMEETLMKSGVVKSQALGQQNLQSPALKSRGPIQEQQNEETTKEQIKKMLGIEEETIYIHNAGLVLLHPFLATYFGRLALMEKGKFLQQESIFKGVHLLQFLIDDKQEHPEQDLALNKILCGLPVEEPVPAEVSFTQQEKDVSMELLQVITERWEKLKNTSVEGFRISFLQRDGALTKGEDSWKLRVDQRGYDVLLQTLPWSFGMIKTSWMEKILYVEWI
;
A
#
# COMPACT_ATOMS: atom_id res chain seq x y z
N MET A 1 32.81 -27.10 36.39
CA MET A 1 33.18 -27.55 35.03
C MET A 1 33.71 -26.33 34.32
N TYR A 2 34.98 -26.35 33.93
CA TYR A 2 35.62 -25.25 33.20
C TYR A 2 34.96 -25.13 31.83
N GLY A 3 34.32 -23.99 31.55
CA GLY A 3 33.49 -23.79 30.37
C GLY A 3 34.34 -23.70 29.11
N GLN A 4 33.90 -24.33 28.03
CA GLN A 4 34.48 -24.14 26.70
C GLN A 4 34.42 -22.66 26.32
N HIS A 5 35.56 -22.09 25.91
CA HIS A 5 35.66 -20.71 25.41
C HIS A 5 35.52 -20.62 23.88
N HIS A 6 35.36 -21.74 23.18
CA HIS A 6 35.28 -21.79 21.72
C HIS A 6 34.15 -22.75 21.25
N ILE A 7 33.59 -22.45 20.09
CA ILE A 7 32.54 -23.26 19.45
C ILE A 7 32.93 -23.54 18.01
N ILE A 8 32.89 -24.80 17.59
CA ILE A 8 33.21 -25.23 16.22
C ILE A 8 31.98 -25.91 15.60
N GLN A 9 31.35 -25.25 14.63
CA GLN A 9 30.10 -25.75 14.02
C GLN A 9 30.30 -27.01 13.15
N LYS A 10 31.39 -27.06 12.38
CA LYS A 10 31.68 -28.15 11.45
C LYS A 10 33.17 -28.34 11.30
N GLN A 11 33.60 -29.59 11.32
CA GLN A 11 34.97 -29.99 11.04
C GLN A 11 34.98 -30.98 9.89
N ILE A 12 35.91 -30.81 8.96
CA ILE A 12 36.03 -31.64 7.76
C ILE A 12 37.49 -32.03 7.62
N PHE A 13 37.75 -33.34 7.54
CA PHE A 13 39.04 -33.88 7.13
C PHE A 13 38.95 -34.27 5.65
N ASP A 14 39.65 -33.53 4.80
CA ASP A 14 39.81 -33.84 3.37
C ASP A 14 41.18 -34.48 3.15
N ILE A 15 41.21 -35.71 2.62
CA ILE A 15 42.40 -36.57 2.65
C ILE A 15 42.58 -37.26 1.31
N GLU A 16 43.77 -37.06 0.73
CA GLU A 16 44.23 -37.76 -0.46
C GLU A 16 45.23 -38.87 -0.09
N PHE A 17 45.15 -40.03 -0.77
CA PHE A 17 46.05 -41.17 -0.53
C PHE A 17 46.38 -41.92 -1.83
N CYS A 18 47.55 -42.58 -1.87
CA CYS A 18 48.16 -43.07 -3.11
C CYS A 18 47.94 -44.57 -3.45
N SER A 19 47.10 -45.34 -2.73
CA SER A 19 46.90 -46.78 -3.02
C SER A 19 45.56 -47.36 -2.54
N ASP A 20 45.19 -48.56 -3.00
CA ASP A 20 43.97 -49.38 -2.71
C ASP A 20 43.76 -49.77 -1.22
N GLN A 21 44.17 -48.94 -0.27
CA GLN A 21 43.83 -49.11 1.14
C GLN A 21 42.34 -48.83 1.33
N ARG A 22 41.67 -49.72 2.09
CA ARG A 22 40.21 -49.65 2.32
C ARG A 22 39.87 -48.28 2.93
N PRO A 23 39.14 -47.39 2.21
CA PRO A 23 38.83 -46.04 2.68
C PRO A 23 38.15 -46.03 4.06
N PHE A 24 37.34 -47.06 4.34
CA PHE A 24 36.69 -47.27 5.63
C PHE A 24 37.64 -47.48 6.80
N ASP A 25 38.78 -48.15 6.58
CA ASP A 25 39.75 -48.42 7.64
C ASP A 25 40.50 -47.14 8.03
N LEU A 26 40.89 -46.35 7.02
CA LEU A 26 41.49 -45.03 7.21
C LEU A 26 40.52 -44.08 7.93
N GLN A 27 39.26 -44.03 7.50
CA GLN A 27 38.22 -43.23 8.16
C GLN A 27 38.03 -43.60 9.63
N ASN A 28 38.00 -44.89 9.96
CA ASN A 28 37.85 -45.36 11.34
C ASN A 28 39.06 -44.98 12.21
N ARG A 29 40.28 -45.14 11.70
CA ARG A 29 41.52 -44.76 12.40
C ARG A 29 41.56 -43.27 12.70
N ILE A 30 41.19 -42.42 11.74
CA ILE A 30 41.14 -40.97 11.95
C ILE A 30 40.03 -40.59 12.93
N SER A 31 38.85 -41.19 12.81
CA SER A 31 37.74 -40.94 13.73
C SER A 31 38.12 -41.30 15.18
N SER A 32 38.82 -42.43 15.37
CA SER A 32 39.31 -42.83 16.69
C SER A 32 40.41 -41.89 17.21
N LEU A 33 41.33 -41.45 16.34
CA LEU A 33 42.40 -40.52 16.70
C LEU A 33 41.85 -39.13 17.04
N PHE A 34 40.73 -38.76 16.40
CA PHE A 34 40.05 -37.49 16.64
C PHE A 34 39.61 -37.37 18.09
N TYR A 35 38.74 -38.29 18.53
CA TYR A 35 38.18 -38.30 19.89
C TYR A 35 39.20 -38.63 20.98
N SER A 36 40.31 -39.30 20.64
CA SER A 36 41.31 -39.69 21.64
C SER A 36 42.40 -38.65 21.87
N ARG A 37 42.68 -37.76 20.91
CA ARG A 37 43.83 -36.84 21.02
C ARG A 37 43.70 -35.52 20.26
N ILE A 38 43.08 -35.50 19.07
CA ILE A 38 43.02 -34.27 18.25
C ILE A 38 42.06 -33.23 18.86
N GLU A 39 40.91 -33.66 19.40
CA GLU A 39 39.93 -32.77 20.01
C GLU A 39 40.53 -31.96 21.17
N ASP A 40 41.22 -32.63 22.09
CA ASP A 40 41.93 -32.01 23.21
C ASP A 40 43.01 -31.02 22.75
N ILE A 41 43.74 -31.35 21.67
CA ILE A 41 44.77 -30.48 21.10
C ILE A 41 44.15 -29.20 20.54
N ILE A 42 43.05 -29.31 19.78
CA ILE A 42 42.34 -28.15 19.22
C ILE A 42 41.85 -27.25 20.35
N SER A 43 41.20 -27.83 21.37
CA SER A 43 40.71 -27.08 22.53
C SER A 43 41.84 -26.33 23.22
N THR A 44 42.93 -27.05 23.53
CA THR A 44 44.08 -26.47 24.25
C THR A 44 44.71 -25.32 23.49
N VAL A 45 44.87 -25.44 22.16
CA VAL A 45 45.49 -24.38 21.33
C VAL A 45 44.59 -23.15 21.26
N LEU A 46 43.28 -23.33 21.05
CA LEU A 46 42.33 -22.22 20.98
C LEU A 46 42.25 -21.45 22.31
N ASP A 47 42.15 -22.18 23.42
CA ASP A 47 42.05 -21.57 24.76
C ASP A 47 43.34 -20.86 25.18
N GLN A 48 44.52 -21.32 24.72
CA GLN A 48 45.80 -20.67 25.02
C GLN A 48 46.09 -19.44 24.16
N MET A 49 45.65 -19.43 22.90
CA MET A 49 46.04 -18.41 21.93
C MET A 49 45.06 -17.24 21.82
N ILE A 50 43.82 -17.41 22.27
CA ILE A 50 42.78 -16.38 22.21
C ILE A 50 42.54 -15.85 23.63
N PRO A 51 42.82 -14.56 23.93
CA PRO A 51 42.56 -13.99 25.25
C PRO A 51 41.06 -14.00 25.57
N GLU A 52 40.68 -14.25 26.84
CA GLU A 52 39.28 -14.38 27.30
C GLU A 52 38.38 -13.18 26.93
N GLU A 53 38.95 -11.98 26.75
CA GLU A 53 38.20 -10.77 26.41
C GLU A 53 37.98 -10.58 24.89
N THR A 54 38.44 -11.53 24.06
CA THR A 54 38.45 -11.41 22.59
C THR A 54 37.62 -12.50 21.95
N LEU A 55 36.50 -12.14 21.32
CA LEU A 55 35.69 -13.07 20.55
C LEU A 55 36.04 -12.95 19.06
N ILE A 56 36.52 -14.05 18.49
CA ILE A 56 36.95 -14.12 17.09
C ILE A 56 36.08 -15.12 16.35
N LYS A 57 35.47 -14.66 15.25
CA LYS A 57 34.74 -15.53 14.33
C LYS A 57 35.57 -15.78 13.07
N PHE A 58 35.75 -17.06 12.73
CA PHE A 58 36.25 -17.50 11.44
C PHE A 58 35.12 -18.22 10.70
N ASP A 59 34.75 -17.74 9.51
CA ASP A 59 33.79 -18.46 8.66
C ASP A 59 34.39 -19.76 8.13
N ARG A 60 35.72 -19.77 7.89
CA ARG A 60 36.49 -20.96 7.55
C ARG A 60 37.94 -20.84 8.02
N LEU A 61 38.45 -21.92 8.63
CA LEU A 61 39.86 -22.10 8.98
C LEU A 61 40.37 -23.35 8.25
N GLU A 62 41.23 -23.16 7.26
CA GLU A 62 41.81 -24.26 6.48
C GLU A 62 43.21 -24.55 6.99
N LEU A 63 43.45 -25.80 7.42
CA LEU A 63 44.75 -26.24 7.89
C LEU A 63 45.36 -27.17 6.84
N ASN A 64 46.43 -26.70 6.20
CA ASN A 64 47.18 -27.53 5.25
C ASN A 64 48.24 -28.33 6.01
N ILE A 65 48.01 -29.63 6.12
CA ILE A 65 48.93 -30.58 6.74
C ILE A 65 49.75 -31.25 5.63
N GLU A 66 51.08 -31.23 5.77
CA GLU A 66 51.98 -31.87 4.81
C GLU A 66 51.76 -33.39 4.72
N PRO A 67 52.15 -34.07 3.62
CA PRO A 67 51.96 -35.51 3.47
C PRO A 67 52.59 -36.33 4.61
N ILE A 68 51.78 -37.18 5.25
CA ILE A 68 52.20 -38.04 6.37
C ILE A 68 52.29 -39.51 5.94
N PRO A 69 53.34 -40.26 6.32
CA PRO A 69 53.40 -41.70 6.10
C PRO A 69 52.26 -42.45 6.82
N TYR A 70 51.54 -43.30 6.08
CA TYR A 70 50.36 -44.05 6.58
C TYR A 70 50.63 -44.85 7.88
N ASP A 71 51.81 -45.46 7.99
CA ASP A 71 52.19 -46.30 9.14
C ASP A 71 52.54 -45.51 10.41
N ARG A 72 52.67 -44.18 10.30
CA ARG A 72 53.03 -43.29 11.43
C ARG A 72 51.97 -42.22 11.67
N MET A 73 50.79 -42.36 11.10
CA MET A 73 49.71 -41.36 11.16
C MET A 73 49.33 -40.99 12.59
N GLU A 74 49.09 -41.97 13.46
CA GLU A 74 48.68 -41.76 14.86
C GLU A 74 49.72 -41.01 15.68
N SER A 75 50.99 -41.12 15.29
CA SER A 75 52.09 -40.43 15.95
C SER A 75 52.35 -39.03 15.40
N LEU A 76 52.18 -38.79 14.09
CA LEU A 76 52.61 -37.56 13.43
C LEU A 76 51.46 -36.57 13.17
N LEU A 77 50.25 -37.06 12.91
CA LEU A 77 49.10 -36.21 12.57
C LEU A 77 48.70 -35.24 13.71
N PRO A 78 48.64 -35.66 14.99
CA PRO A 78 48.28 -34.76 16.08
C PRO A 78 49.27 -33.59 16.23
N ASP A 79 50.56 -33.88 16.16
CA ASP A 79 51.62 -32.87 16.33
C ASP A 79 51.65 -31.92 15.12
N LYS A 80 51.50 -32.45 13.90
CA LYS A 80 51.44 -31.63 12.68
C LYS A 80 50.19 -30.76 12.60
N LEU A 81 49.05 -31.26 13.06
CA LEU A 81 47.81 -30.48 13.15
C LEU A 81 47.98 -29.33 14.15
N LYS A 82 48.59 -29.59 15.30
CA LYS A 82 48.91 -28.56 16.30
C LYS A 82 49.77 -27.45 15.69
N GLU A 83 50.89 -27.82 15.06
CA GLU A 83 51.80 -26.86 14.40
C GLU A 83 51.08 -26.01 13.33
N ALA A 84 50.26 -26.66 12.48
CA ALA A 84 49.50 -25.98 11.45
C ALA A 84 48.45 -25.02 12.02
N LEU A 85 47.73 -25.44 13.07
CA LEU A 85 46.72 -24.62 13.74
C LEU A 85 47.34 -23.40 14.43
N GLU A 86 48.42 -23.57 15.18
CA GLU A 86 49.12 -22.45 15.83
C GLU A 86 49.66 -21.44 14.81
N LYS A 87 50.17 -21.92 13.68
CA LYS A 87 50.68 -21.07 12.60
C LYS A 87 49.56 -20.27 11.94
N GLU A 88 48.49 -20.93 11.53
CA GLU A 88 47.37 -20.28 10.84
C GLU A 88 46.68 -19.24 11.74
N LEU A 89 46.52 -19.54 13.03
CA LEU A 89 45.98 -18.59 14.01
C LEU A 89 46.92 -17.39 14.18
N LYS A 90 48.24 -17.58 14.28
CA LYS A 90 49.20 -16.47 14.36
C LYS A 90 49.14 -15.58 13.12
N ASP A 91 49.10 -16.16 11.92
CA ASP A 91 49.09 -15.40 10.67
C ASP A 91 47.81 -14.55 10.57
N LYS A 92 46.64 -15.14 10.87
CA LYS A 92 45.37 -14.40 10.86
C LYS A 92 45.25 -13.34 11.97
N LEU A 93 45.80 -13.61 13.15
CA LEU A 93 45.81 -12.63 14.24
C LEU A 93 46.77 -11.46 13.96
N SER A 94 47.91 -11.71 13.33
CA SER A 94 48.95 -10.71 13.04
C SER A 94 48.54 -9.70 11.95
N LEU A 95 47.78 -10.15 10.95
CA LEU A 95 47.28 -9.30 9.86
C LEU A 95 46.25 -8.24 10.31
N SER A 96 45.66 -8.40 11.50
CA SER A 96 44.61 -7.51 12.03
C SER A 96 45.09 -6.16 12.57
N VAL A 97 46.42 -5.96 12.72
CA VAL A 97 46.98 -4.75 13.37
C VAL A 97 47.29 -3.63 12.37
N TYR A 98 47.38 -3.88 11.05
CA TYR A 98 48.01 -2.90 10.15
C TYR A 98 47.27 -2.35 8.92
N HIS A 99 46.07 -2.82 8.51
CA HIS A 99 45.38 -2.19 7.38
C HIS A 99 43.84 -2.26 7.45
N PRO A 100 43.12 -1.11 7.42
CA PRO A 100 41.73 -1.07 6.99
C PRO A 100 41.68 -1.03 5.46
N ASP A 101 41.17 -2.09 4.83
CA ASP A 101 40.93 -2.15 3.38
C ASP A 101 39.67 -1.34 2.99
N PRO A 102 39.73 -0.38 2.04
CA PRO A 102 38.57 0.39 1.58
C PRO A 102 37.65 -0.35 0.60
N ALA A 103 38.05 -1.53 0.10
CA ALA A 103 37.24 -2.30 -0.85
C ALA A 103 36.56 -3.46 -0.10
N GLY A 104 35.23 -3.36 0.11
CA GLY A 104 34.41 -4.24 0.94
C GLY A 104 34.30 -5.70 0.50
N ASN A 105 35.41 -6.43 0.46
CA ASN A 105 35.46 -7.87 0.37
C ASN A 105 35.80 -8.43 1.76
N ASN A 106 34.79 -8.50 2.63
CA ASN A 106 34.93 -9.01 3.99
C ASN A 106 35.10 -10.54 3.97
N ASN A 107 36.34 -11.00 3.80
CA ASN A 107 36.76 -12.33 4.20
C ASN A 107 37.70 -12.19 5.41
N GLY A 108 37.16 -12.33 6.62
CA GLY A 108 37.93 -12.57 7.85
C GLY A 108 37.86 -11.48 8.92
N LEU A 109 37.23 -11.85 10.05
CA LEU A 109 37.12 -11.18 11.36
C LEU A 109 36.14 -10.00 11.50
N PRO A 110 35.01 -10.18 12.24
CA PRO A 110 34.21 -9.07 12.73
C PRO A 110 35.01 -8.28 13.76
N ASN A 111 35.10 -6.96 13.55
CA ASN A 111 35.56 -6.01 14.55
C ASN A 111 34.72 -6.21 15.82
N HIS A 112 35.31 -6.22 17.02
CA HIS A 112 34.61 -6.43 18.31
C HIS A 112 33.35 -5.54 18.47
N LYS A 113 33.33 -4.40 17.75
CA LYS A 113 32.21 -3.44 17.65
C LYS A 113 31.01 -3.91 16.79
N SER A 114 31.18 -4.82 15.83
CA SER A 114 30.05 -5.35 15.04
C SER A 114 29.30 -6.44 15.79
N LEU A 115 30.01 -7.30 16.54
CA LEU A 115 29.41 -8.43 17.24
C LEU A 115 28.33 -8.02 18.27
N TYR A 116 28.61 -7.02 19.11
CA TYR A 116 27.61 -6.51 20.06
C TYR A 116 26.39 -5.91 19.36
N LEU A 117 26.60 -5.23 18.22
CA LEU A 117 25.53 -4.63 17.42
C LEU A 117 24.67 -5.71 16.76
N ASP A 118 25.30 -6.77 16.25
CA ASP A 118 24.65 -7.94 15.67
C ASP A 118 23.84 -8.71 16.73
N LEU A 119 24.38 -8.83 17.95
CA LEU A 119 23.68 -9.41 19.11
C LEU A 119 22.45 -8.60 19.44
N LEU A 120 22.60 -7.28 19.59
CA LEU A 120 21.48 -6.38 19.90
C LEU A 120 20.42 -6.44 18.80
N ALA A 121 20.82 -6.46 17.53
CA ALA A 121 19.92 -6.61 16.40
C ALA A 121 19.13 -7.92 16.47
N TYR A 122 19.83 -9.03 16.74
CA TYR A 122 19.23 -10.35 16.87
C TYR A 122 18.23 -10.39 18.03
N PHE A 123 18.61 -9.91 19.20
CA PHE A 123 17.75 -9.87 20.38
C PHE A 123 16.52 -8.98 20.15
N LEU A 124 16.70 -7.78 19.59
CA LEU A 124 15.59 -6.87 19.31
C LEU A 124 14.57 -7.49 18.36
N ILE A 125 15.00 -8.30 17.38
CA ILE A 125 14.10 -8.89 16.37
C ILE A 125 13.50 -10.22 16.84
N THR A 126 14.26 -11.04 17.56
CA THR A 126 13.86 -12.42 17.87
C THR A 126 13.38 -12.63 19.30
N GLY A 127 13.76 -11.75 20.24
CA GLY A 127 13.55 -11.97 21.67
C GLY A 127 14.41 -13.09 22.26
N THR A 128 15.34 -13.65 21.47
CA THR A 128 16.25 -14.72 21.85
C THR A 128 17.69 -14.27 21.65
N LEU A 129 18.65 -15.02 22.20
CA LEU A 129 20.07 -14.78 21.97
C LEU A 129 20.61 -15.73 20.89
N PRO A 130 21.55 -15.26 20.06
CA PRO A 130 22.19 -16.14 19.09
C PRO A 130 23.10 -17.15 19.81
N TRP A 131 23.34 -18.30 19.20
CA TRP A 131 24.06 -19.43 19.80
C TRP A 131 25.51 -19.11 20.25
N TRP A 132 26.12 -18.08 19.65
CA TRP A 132 27.46 -17.62 20.00
C TRP A 132 27.49 -16.63 21.18
N ALA A 133 26.33 -16.13 21.63
CA ALA A 133 26.25 -15.23 22.77
C ALA A 133 26.55 -16.01 24.05
N SER A 134 27.76 -15.83 24.58
CA SER A 134 28.26 -16.52 25.75
C SER A 134 29.04 -15.56 26.66
N GLY A 135 29.14 -15.91 27.94
CA GLY A 135 29.79 -15.06 28.95
C GLY A 135 28.90 -13.95 29.51
N GLU A 136 29.36 -13.32 30.60
CA GLU A 136 28.54 -12.49 31.49
C GLU A 136 27.98 -11.19 30.86
N ILE A 137 28.60 -10.71 29.77
CA ILE A 137 28.20 -9.48 29.09
C ILE A 137 27.23 -9.79 27.96
N MET A 138 27.52 -10.77 27.10
CA MET A 138 26.72 -11.06 25.91
C MET A 138 25.39 -11.74 26.23
N THR A 139 25.29 -12.40 27.39
CA THR A 139 24.03 -12.99 27.86
C THR A 139 23.07 -11.96 28.46
N ASP A 140 23.47 -10.69 28.58
CA ASP A 140 22.67 -9.61 29.14
C ASP A 140 22.50 -8.46 28.12
N PRO A 141 21.35 -8.40 27.42
CA PRO A 141 21.06 -7.34 26.46
C PRO A 141 21.15 -5.92 27.03
N VAL A 142 20.92 -5.74 28.34
CA VAL A 142 21.00 -4.44 29.02
C VAL A 142 22.46 -3.97 29.07
N LYS A 143 23.40 -4.86 29.42
CA LYS A 143 24.84 -4.55 29.38
C LYS A 143 25.30 -4.28 27.96
N VAL A 144 24.85 -5.07 26.98
CA VAL A 144 25.22 -4.92 25.57
C VAL A 144 24.82 -3.56 25.03
N ILE A 145 23.55 -3.16 25.19
CA ILE A 145 23.09 -1.86 24.68
C ILE A 145 23.76 -0.69 25.41
N GLN A 146 24.04 -0.82 26.71
CA GLN A 146 24.74 0.22 27.47
C GLN A 146 26.15 0.46 26.91
N ILE A 147 26.91 -0.61 26.66
CA ILE A 147 28.24 -0.54 26.05
C ILE A 147 28.16 0.10 24.65
N LEU A 148 27.16 -0.25 23.86
CA LEU A 148 26.98 0.28 22.51
C LEU A 148 26.56 1.76 22.50
N LEU A 149 25.71 2.20 23.42
CA LEU A 149 25.31 3.59 23.56
C LEU A 149 26.51 4.48 23.95
N GLU A 150 27.42 3.97 24.79
CA GLU A 150 28.64 4.67 25.18
C GLU A 150 29.69 4.69 24.06
N LYS A 151 29.90 3.57 23.36
CA LYS A 151 30.99 3.42 22.39
C LYS A 151 30.62 3.78 20.95
N ASN A 152 29.35 3.62 20.54
CA ASN A 152 28.90 3.84 19.17
C ASN A 152 27.38 4.20 19.07
N PRO A 153 26.96 5.35 19.62
CA PRO A 153 25.56 5.75 19.65
C PRO A 153 24.92 5.89 18.26
N SER A 154 25.69 6.28 17.24
CA SER A 154 25.20 6.42 15.87
C SER A 154 24.78 5.08 15.26
N ALA A 155 25.52 4.00 15.52
CA ALA A 155 25.15 2.67 15.07
C ALA A 155 23.88 2.16 15.76
N VAL A 156 23.75 2.40 17.07
CA VAL A 156 22.52 2.08 17.82
C VAL A 156 21.32 2.84 17.25
N ARG A 157 21.50 4.13 16.94
CA ARG A 157 20.44 4.96 16.33
C ARG A 157 19.97 4.37 15.00
N GLN A 158 20.89 4.03 14.11
CA GLN A 158 20.55 3.44 12.81
C GLN A 158 19.86 2.08 12.96
N LEU A 159 20.34 1.24 13.89
CA LEU A 159 19.73 -0.04 14.18
C LEU A 159 18.29 0.14 14.65
N ILE A 160 18.04 1.02 15.64
CA ILE A 160 16.71 1.24 16.21
C ILE A 160 15.74 1.87 15.20
N ILE A 161 16.19 2.81 14.34
CA ILE A 161 15.35 3.37 13.26
C ILE A 161 14.89 2.28 12.30
N LYS A 162 15.77 1.32 12.00
CA LYS A 162 15.50 0.22 11.06
C LYS A 162 14.62 -0.86 11.68
N THR A 163 14.97 -1.35 12.87
CA THR A 163 14.24 -2.45 13.54
C THR A 163 12.95 -1.98 14.20
N GLY A 164 12.92 -0.73 14.67
CA GLY A 164 11.77 -0.08 15.31
C GLY A 164 10.52 0.08 14.45
N GLN A 165 10.58 -0.29 13.16
CA GLN A 165 9.41 -0.43 12.29
C GLN A 165 8.49 -1.58 12.73
N LEU A 166 9.03 -2.56 13.47
CA LEU A 166 8.29 -3.72 13.96
C LEU A 166 7.63 -3.39 15.31
N HIS A 167 6.37 -3.77 15.50
CA HIS A 167 5.63 -3.45 16.73
C HIS A 167 6.26 -4.10 17.96
N TYR A 168 6.59 -5.39 17.88
CA TYR A 168 7.21 -6.13 18.98
C TYR A 168 8.60 -5.58 19.35
N VAL A 169 9.36 -4.99 18.42
CA VAL A 169 10.63 -4.31 18.73
C VAL A 169 10.39 -3.09 19.61
N ARG A 170 9.44 -2.23 19.26
CA ARG A 170 9.09 -1.04 20.06
C ARG A 170 8.58 -1.43 21.45
N LYS A 171 7.76 -2.48 21.53
CA LYS A 171 7.28 -3.02 22.79
C LYS A 171 8.43 -3.57 23.63
N ARG A 172 9.39 -4.28 23.04
CA ARG A 172 10.62 -4.72 23.73
C ARG A 172 11.43 -3.54 24.30
N LEU A 173 11.63 -2.49 23.49
CA LEU A 173 12.31 -1.27 23.92
C LEU A 173 11.63 -0.61 25.14
N ALA A 174 10.30 -0.55 25.15
CA ALA A 174 9.54 0.09 26.22
C ALA A 174 9.36 -0.77 27.47
N TYR A 175 9.24 -2.09 27.34
CA TYR A 175 8.83 -2.97 28.45
C TYR A 175 9.98 -3.75 29.10
N GLN A 176 11.13 -3.90 28.43
CA GLN A 176 12.23 -4.73 28.92
C GLN A 176 13.51 -3.96 29.24
N PHE A 177 13.74 -2.79 28.63
CA PHE A 177 14.91 -2.00 28.94
C PHE A 177 14.64 -1.03 30.10
N PRO A 178 15.61 -0.84 31.01
CA PRO A 178 15.52 0.16 32.07
C PRO A 178 15.29 1.57 31.52
N GLU A 179 14.56 2.39 32.27
CA GLU A 179 14.21 3.77 31.88
C GLU A 179 15.43 4.64 31.52
N LYS A 180 16.57 4.41 32.19
CA LYS A 180 17.84 5.06 31.84
C LYS A 180 18.25 4.81 30.39
N ILE A 181 18.15 3.56 29.93
CA ILE A 181 18.49 3.17 28.56
C ILE A 181 17.47 3.75 27.59
N ILE A 182 16.17 3.73 27.94
CA ILE A 182 15.12 4.38 27.13
C ILE A 182 15.44 5.87 26.92
N HIS A 183 15.84 6.58 27.97
CA HIS A 183 16.26 7.97 27.86
C HIS A 183 17.46 8.14 26.94
N ASP A 184 18.48 7.29 27.06
CA ASP A 184 19.67 7.39 26.20
C ASP A 184 19.34 7.07 24.73
N ILE A 185 18.40 6.16 24.47
CA ILE A 185 17.85 5.91 23.13
C ILE A 185 17.12 7.14 22.59
N VAL A 186 16.25 7.78 23.38
CA VAL A 186 15.52 8.98 22.95
C VAL A 186 16.48 10.12 22.64
N LYS A 187 17.54 10.30 23.44
CA LYS A 187 18.59 11.31 23.19
C LYS A 187 19.30 11.10 21.86
N ILE A 188 19.55 9.86 21.45
CA ILE A 188 20.20 9.60 20.15
C ILE A 188 19.21 9.67 18.98
N LEU A 189 17.92 9.35 19.19
CA LEU A 189 16.89 9.44 18.16
C LEU A 189 16.58 10.91 17.82
N GLU A 190 16.26 11.71 18.85
CA GLU A 190 15.87 13.13 18.74
C GLU A 190 16.61 14.02 19.76
N PRO A 191 17.91 14.31 19.55
CA PRO A 191 18.72 15.06 20.51
C PRO A 191 18.17 16.45 20.83
N GLY A 192 17.57 17.14 19.85
CA GLY A 192 17.04 18.50 20.01
C GLY A 192 15.76 18.59 20.84
N GLU A 193 15.04 17.47 20.98
CA GLU A 193 13.68 17.43 21.55
C GLU A 193 13.55 16.44 22.71
N ALA A 194 14.62 15.70 23.04
CA ALA A 194 14.66 14.73 24.13
C ALA A 194 14.19 15.31 25.48
N GLY A 195 14.58 16.55 25.80
CA GLY A 195 14.14 17.22 27.03
C GLY A 195 12.62 17.36 27.11
N PHE A 196 11.98 17.80 26.02
CA PHE A 196 10.52 17.93 25.94
C PHE A 196 9.82 16.56 26.03
N ILE A 197 10.39 15.52 25.41
CA ILE A 197 9.83 14.15 25.46
C ILE A 197 9.87 13.60 26.89
N PHE A 198 10.97 13.82 27.62
CA PHE A 198 11.10 13.40 29.03
C PHE A 198 10.12 14.15 29.93
N GLU A 199 10.00 15.45 29.74
CA GLU A 199 9.01 16.26 30.46
C GLU A 199 7.59 15.78 30.18
N TYR A 200 7.25 15.50 28.91
CA TYR A 200 5.94 14.97 28.52
C TYR A 200 5.62 13.65 29.24
N HIS A 201 6.53 12.67 29.16
CA HIS A 201 6.34 11.38 29.84
C HIS A 201 6.13 11.57 31.34
N GLN A 202 7.01 12.32 32.00
CA GLN A 202 6.91 12.58 33.44
C GLN A 202 5.59 13.23 33.84
N GLU A 203 5.08 14.19 33.06
CA GLU A 203 3.82 14.86 33.35
C GLU A 203 2.61 13.93 33.17
N VAL A 204 2.57 13.11 32.12
CA VAL A 204 1.52 12.10 31.96
C VAL A 204 1.50 11.11 33.13
N ILE A 205 2.67 10.67 33.60
CA ILE A 205 2.77 9.74 34.74
C ILE A 205 2.43 10.41 36.08
N LYS A 206 2.77 11.69 36.27
CA LYS A 206 2.31 12.46 37.44
C LYS A 206 0.79 12.57 37.48
N ILE A 207 0.16 12.83 36.33
CA ILE A 207 -1.31 12.88 36.23
C ILE A 207 -1.90 11.49 36.48
N GLN A 208 -1.31 10.44 35.90
CA GLN A 208 -1.75 9.06 36.16
C GLN A 208 -1.73 8.72 37.65
N ARG A 209 -0.67 9.11 38.37
CA ARG A 209 -0.54 8.88 39.81
C ARG A 209 -1.55 9.70 40.63
N ALA A 210 -1.82 10.93 40.22
CA ALA A 210 -2.67 11.86 40.97
C ALA A 210 -4.16 11.62 40.76
N GLU A 211 -4.58 11.32 39.53
CA GLU A 211 -5.99 11.33 39.13
C GLU A 211 -6.50 9.97 38.62
N GLN A 212 -5.61 9.01 38.35
CA GLN A 212 -5.93 7.70 37.77
C GLN A 212 -6.94 7.78 36.60
N PRO A 213 -6.68 8.62 35.57
CA PRO A 213 -7.53 8.73 34.38
C PRO A 213 -7.74 7.38 33.70
N VAL A 214 -6.75 6.48 33.79
CA VAL A 214 -6.83 5.10 33.34
C VAL A 214 -6.80 4.15 34.53
N LYS A 215 -7.63 3.10 34.50
CA LYS A 215 -7.69 2.04 35.53
C LYS A 215 -6.59 0.99 35.33
N ASP A 216 -5.34 1.43 35.39
CA ASP A 216 -4.17 0.58 35.24
C ASP A 216 -3.05 1.02 36.19
N GLU A 217 -2.11 0.10 36.48
CA GLU A 217 -0.97 0.38 37.35
C GLU A 217 -0.09 1.48 36.75
N THR A 218 0.36 2.42 37.57
CA THR A 218 1.16 3.56 37.09
C THR A 218 2.43 3.12 36.35
N ASN A 219 3.00 1.97 36.71
CA ASN A 219 4.18 1.43 36.03
C ASN A 219 3.84 0.87 34.64
N GLU A 220 2.69 0.21 34.48
CA GLU A 220 2.24 -0.30 33.18
C GLU A 220 1.85 0.85 32.25
N VAL A 221 1.19 1.89 32.78
CA VAL A 221 0.96 3.15 32.04
C VAL A 221 2.28 3.81 31.63
N ALA A 222 3.30 3.80 32.49
CA ALA A 222 4.62 4.36 32.15
C ALA A 222 5.27 3.64 30.97
N LYS A 223 5.19 2.31 30.92
CA LYS A 223 5.68 1.49 29.79
C LYS A 223 4.84 1.72 28.53
N ALA A 224 3.52 1.81 28.66
CA ALA A 224 2.61 2.09 27.54
C ALA A 224 2.89 3.47 26.91
N VAL A 225 3.11 4.51 27.73
CA VAL A 225 3.48 5.84 27.24
C VAL A 225 4.82 5.80 26.49
N TRP A 226 5.82 5.06 26.98
CA TRP A 226 7.07 4.86 26.23
C TRP A 226 6.86 4.14 24.90
N LEU A 227 5.98 3.14 24.84
CA LEU A 227 5.60 2.49 23.59
C LEU A 227 4.99 3.51 22.61
N PHE A 228 4.10 4.38 23.07
CA PHE A 228 3.49 5.41 22.21
C PHE A 228 4.51 6.42 21.68
N ILE A 229 5.46 6.82 22.55
CA ILE A 229 6.58 7.69 22.19
C ILE A 229 7.44 7.03 21.11
N PHE A 230 7.82 5.76 21.29
CA PHE A 230 8.59 5.03 20.29
C PHE A 230 7.82 4.84 18.98
N THR A 231 6.51 4.62 19.03
CA THR A 231 5.67 4.58 17.83
C THR A 231 5.75 5.88 17.05
N TYR A 232 5.63 7.03 17.72
CA TYR A 232 5.75 8.31 17.04
C TYR A 232 7.17 8.52 16.47
N LEU A 233 8.20 8.29 17.29
CA LEU A 233 9.60 8.54 16.93
C LEU A 233 10.12 7.66 15.78
N LEU A 234 9.51 6.49 15.55
CA LEU A 234 10.02 5.49 14.62
C LEU A 234 9.09 5.28 13.41
N ILE A 235 7.80 5.60 13.52
CA ILE A 235 6.80 5.36 12.47
C ILE A 235 6.04 6.61 12.05
N ASP A 236 5.45 7.34 13.00
CA ASP A 236 4.57 8.46 12.64
C ASP A 236 5.35 9.73 12.27
N ARG A 237 6.66 9.78 12.54
CA ARG A 237 7.46 10.99 12.27
C ARG A 237 7.64 11.22 10.77
N GLY A 238 7.38 12.46 10.35
CA GLY A 238 7.80 12.98 9.05
C GLY A 238 9.29 13.32 9.01
N SER A 239 9.69 14.25 8.14
CA SER A 239 11.09 14.68 8.00
C SER A 239 11.64 15.42 9.23
N ASP A 240 10.79 16.09 10.01
CA ASP A 240 11.16 16.86 11.22
C ASP A 240 10.22 16.58 12.40
N PHE A 241 10.74 16.65 13.64
CA PHE A 241 9.97 16.45 14.87
C PHE A 241 9.01 17.64 15.13
N ASN A 242 7.72 17.35 15.34
CA ASN A 242 6.71 18.35 15.65
C ASN A 242 6.06 18.07 17.01
N ARG A 243 6.36 18.91 18.03
CA ARG A 243 5.87 18.75 19.41
C ARG A 243 4.35 18.58 19.51
N LYS A 244 3.57 19.30 18.70
CA LYS A 244 2.10 19.25 18.73
C LYS A 244 1.56 17.94 18.15
N MET A 245 2.12 17.50 17.02
CA MET A 245 1.77 16.20 16.43
C MET A 245 2.23 15.03 17.30
N PHE A 246 3.37 15.17 17.98
CA PHE A 246 3.85 14.21 18.97
C PHE A 246 2.85 14.04 20.12
N VAL A 247 2.44 15.14 20.77
CA VAL A 247 1.43 15.10 21.84
C VAL A 247 0.12 14.54 21.30
N LYS A 248 -0.35 14.97 20.13
CA LYS A 248 -1.60 14.47 19.56
C LYS A 248 -1.57 12.95 19.26
N SER A 249 -0.51 12.46 18.61
CA SER A 249 -0.38 11.02 18.29
C SER A 249 -0.32 10.17 19.57
N THR A 250 0.50 10.57 20.55
CA THR A 250 0.63 9.82 21.81
C THR A 250 -0.68 9.75 22.60
N LEU A 251 -1.50 10.82 22.58
CA LEU A 251 -2.83 10.82 23.20
C LEU A 251 -3.86 9.98 22.45
N ILE A 252 -3.82 9.96 21.11
CA ILE A 252 -4.66 9.07 20.30
C ILE A 252 -4.32 7.62 20.59
N GLN A 253 -3.03 7.27 20.62
CA GLN A 253 -2.58 5.91 20.94
C GLN A 253 -2.96 5.50 22.37
N MET A 254 -2.87 6.41 23.34
CA MET A 254 -3.32 6.17 24.71
C MET A 254 -4.83 5.91 24.78
N ALA A 255 -5.62 6.70 24.03
CA ALA A 255 -7.07 6.52 23.94
C ALA A 255 -7.42 5.15 23.33
N GLU A 256 -6.77 4.77 22.24
CA GLU A 256 -6.96 3.46 21.59
C GLU A 256 -6.55 2.30 22.50
N HIS A 257 -5.39 2.38 23.14
CA HIS A 257 -4.85 1.32 23.99
C HIS A 257 -5.73 1.03 25.21
N TYR A 258 -6.27 2.08 25.83
CA TYR A 258 -7.14 1.96 27.01
C TYR A 258 -8.63 1.97 26.69
N ASN A 259 -9.00 1.94 25.40
CA ASN A 259 -10.38 1.96 24.93
C ASN A 259 -11.19 3.14 25.49
N LEU A 260 -10.58 4.33 25.45
CA LEU A 260 -11.14 5.63 25.78
C LEU A 260 -11.34 6.47 24.52
N HIS A 261 -12.18 7.50 24.58
CA HIS A 261 -12.23 8.49 23.51
C HIS A 261 -11.07 9.50 23.66
N TYR A 262 -10.50 9.94 22.53
CA TYR A 262 -9.43 10.94 22.51
C TYR A 262 -9.79 12.23 23.30
N GLU A 263 -11.06 12.64 23.23
CA GLU A 263 -11.59 13.81 23.94
C GLU A 263 -11.58 13.64 25.46
N GLU A 264 -11.87 12.44 25.95
CA GLU A 264 -11.84 12.10 27.37
C GLU A 264 -10.40 12.17 27.90
N VAL A 265 -9.46 11.55 27.18
CA VAL A 265 -8.03 11.58 27.54
C VAL A 265 -7.47 13.00 27.50
N LEU A 266 -7.81 13.78 26.46
CA LEU A 266 -7.33 15.16 26.34
C LEU A 266 -7.89 16.05 27.47
N THR A 267 -9.16 15.87 27.85
CA THR A 267 -9.80 16.64 28.91
C THR A 267 -9.24 16.26 30.29
N MET A 268 -9.08 14.96 30.56
CA MET A 268 -8.46 14.44 31.78
C MET A 268 -7.01 14.90 31.95
N LEU A 269 -6.27 15.14 30.86
CA LEU A 269 -4.92 15.70 30.93
C LEU A 269 -4.93 17.23 30.97
N ALA A 270 -5.89 17.88 30.31
CA ALA A 270 -6.00 19.32 30.25
C ALA A 270 -6.47 19.94 31.57
N GLU A 271 -7.46 19.35 32.25
CA GLU A 271 -8.02 19.88 33.51
C GLU A 271 -6.95 20.09 34.60
N PRO A 272 -6.12 19.09 34.97
CA PRO A 272 -5.04 19.29 35.93
C PRO A 272 -4.00 20.32 35.48
N LEU A 273 -3.65 20.34 34.20
CA LEU A 273 -2.62 21.23 33.65
C LEU A 273 -3.11 22.68 33.51
N ILE A 274 -4.41 22.88 33.31
CA ILE A 274 -5.06 24.19 33.28
C ILE A 274 -5.28 24.69 34.72
N ASN A 275 -5.75 23.84 35.63
CA ASN A 275 -6.06 24.21 37.00
C ASN A 275 -4.82 24.42 37.88
N LYS A 276 -3.68 23.78 37.57
CA LYS A 276 -2.39 23.99 38.25
C LYS A 276 -1.57 25.16 37.70
N THR A 277 -2.10 26.00 36.80
CA THR A 277 -1.38 27.20 36.29
C THR A 277 -1.27 28.35 37.32
N ILE A 278 -1.02 28.02 38.59
CA ILE A 278 -0.54 28.95 39.61
C ILE A 278 0.69 28.27 40.25
N LEU A 279 1.88 28.77 39.87
CA LEU A 279 3.22 28.51 40.41
C LEU A 279 4.05 27.34 39.81
N ALA A 280 4.73 27.61 38.68
CA ALA A 280 6.18 27.37 38.47
C ALA A 280 6.59 27.71 37.02
N GLU A 281 7.66 28.49 36.85
CA GLU A 281 8.17 29.05 35.57
C GLU A 281 8.77 28.02 34.58
N SER A 282 8.49 26.72 34.73
CA SER A 282 9.04 25.64 33.90
C SER A 282 8.01 24.88 33.04
N TYR A 283 6.74 25.30 33.03
CA TYR A 283 5.60 24.51 32.49
C TYR A 283 5.02 24.97 31.13
N ILE A 284 5.69 25.86 30.42
CA ILE A 284 5.09 26.63 29.31
C ILE A 284 4.81 25.81 28.03
N PRO A 285 5.69 24.89 27.56
CA PRO A 285 5.49 24.27 26.24
C PRO A 285 4.32 23.27 26.17
N LEU A 286 4.22 22.33 27.12
CA LEU A 286 3.19 21.29 27.10
C LEU A 286 1.80 21.85 27.39
N SER A 287 1.69 22.73 28.40
CA SER A 287 0.42 23.38 28.73
C SER A 287 -0.10 24.26 27.58
N LYS A 288 0.79 24.94 26.84
CA LYS A 288 0.43 25.68 25.62
C LYS A 288 -0.06 24.74 24.52
N ILE A 289 0.65 23.64 24.26
CA ILE A 289 0.26 22.66 23.22
C ILE A 289 -1.09 22.01 23.56
N ILE A 290 -1.31 21.61 24.81
CA ILE A 290 -2.58 21.03 25.24
C ILE A 290 -3.70 22.07 25.18
N LYS A 291 -3.43 23.33 25.58
CA LYS A 291 -4.38 24.44 25.38
C LYS A 291 -4.67 24.69 23.90
N GLU A 292 -3.68 24.60 23.02
CA GLU A 292 -3.86 24.73 21.57
C GLU A 292 -4.71 23.58 21.01
N LEU A 293 -4.40 22.33 21.35
CA LEU A 293 -5.17 21.14 20.93
C LEU A 293 -6.61 21.18 21.47
N PHE A 294 -6.79 21.63 22.70
CA PHE A 294 -8.10 21.87 23.31
C PHE A 294 -8.82 23.05 22.62
N SER A 295 -8.12 24.13 22.29
CA SER A 295 -8.69 25.27 21.56
C SER A 295 -9.01 24.96 20.11
N GLU A 296 -8.28 24.04 19.46
CA GLU A 296 -8.65 23.52 18.14
C GLU A 296 -9.99 22.78 18.21
N GLN A 297 -10.22 21.99 19.26
CA GLN A 297 -11.53 21.36 19.50
C GLN A 297 -12.64 22.40 19.75
N VAL A 298 -12.33 23.52 20.42
CA VAL A 298 -13.28 24.64 20.60
C VAL A 298 -13.46 25.46 19.31
N SER A 299 -12.44 25.59 18.47
CA SER A 299 -12.48 26.30 17.19
C SER A 299 -13.25 25.50 16.12
N TYR A 300 -13.29 24.17 16.25
CA TYR A 300 -14.23 23.31 15.52
C TYR A 300 -15.70 23.58 15.87
N HIS A 301 -15.98 24.36 16.93
CA HIS A 301 -17.32 24.87 17.26
C HIS A 301 -17.51 26.38 16.99
N SER A 302 -16.52 27.09 16.43
CA SER A 302 -16.66 28.52 16.06
C SER A 302 -16.66 28.80 14.55
N ASP A 303 -16.19 27.89 13.70
CA ASP A 303 -16.19 28.10 12.24
C ASP A 303 -17.57 27.83 11.59
N ASP A 304 -18.44 27.07 12.26
CA ASP A 304 -19.82 26.85 11.85
C ASP A 304 -20.69 28.13 12.01
N ILE A 305 -20.25 29.12 12.79
CA ILE A 305 -20.97 30.39 12.96
C ILE A 305 -20.54 31.42 11.91
N PHE A 306 -19.27 31.42 11.46
CA PHE A 306 -18.76 32.41 10.49
C PHE A 306 -19.14 32.08 9.03
N ASN A 307 -19.28 30.81 8.66
CA ASN A 307 -19.67 30.42 7.30
C ASN A 307 -21.20 30.44 7.09
N ILE A 308 -21.99 30.13 8.12
CA ILE A 308 -23.46 30.25 8.07
C ILE A 308 -23.91 31.71 8.08
N THR A 309 -23.13 32.61 8.69
CA THR A 309 -23.43 34.05 8.63
C THR A 309 -23.07 34.67 7.29
N THR A 310 -22.00 34.26 6.59
CA THR A 310 -21.60 34.93 5.35
C THR A 310 -22.57 34.67 4.18
N GLU A 311 -23.06 33.45 4.00
CA GLU A 311 -24.07 33.16 2.96
C GLU A 311 -25.48 33.67 3.32
N ASN A 312 -25.84 33.70 4.60
CA ASN A 312 -27.11 34.26 5.03
C ASN A 312 -27.10 35.80 5.07
N LEU A 313 -25.95 36.44 5.35
CA LEU A 313 -25.79 37.90 5.25
C LEU A 313 -25.83 38.38 3.80
N ILE A 314 -25.31 37.60 2.84
CA ILE A 314 -25.38 37.92 1.40
C ILE A 314 -26.81 37.74 0.86
N LYS A 315 -27.57 36.77 1.38
CA LYS A 315 -28.98 36.56 1.04
C LYS A 315 -29.94 37.54 1.73
N GLN A 316 -29.59 38.06 2.90
CA GLN A 316 -30.42 38.99 3.67
C GLN A 316 -30.06 40.47 3.45
N HIS A 317 -28.85 40.77 2.97
CA HIS A 317 -28.40 42.11 2.59
C HIS A 317 -27.62 42.06 1.26
N PRO A 318 -28.27 42.28 0.09
CA PRO A 318 -27.63 42.25 -1.24
C PRO A 318 -26.47 43.24 -1.41
N GLU A 319 -26.34 44.21 -0.51
CA GLU A 319 -25.29 45.23 -0.53
C GLU A 319 -23.93 44.71 -0.01
N ASN A 320 -23.92 43.58 0.70
CA ASN A 320 -22.69 42.95 1.25
C ASN A 320 -22.02 41.93 0.31
N ALA A 321 -22.59 41.66 -0.88
CA ALA A 321 -21.92 40.90 -1.96
C ALA A 321 -20.73 41.68 -2.59
N SER A 322 -20.50 42.91 -2.15
CA SER A 322 -19.59 43.89 -2.77
C SER A 322 -18.28 44.12 -2.01
N THR A 323 -17.91 43.30 -1.03
CA THR A 323 -16.59 43.41 -0.41
C THR A 323 -15.51 42.95 -1.39
N LYS A 324 -14.54 43.84 -1.63
CA LYS A 324 -13.36 43.62 -2.48
C LYS A 324 -12.67 42.26 -2.24
N GLU A 325 -12.66 41.79 -0.99
CA GLU A 325 -12.06 40.51 -0.58
C GLU A 325 -12.79 39.29 -1.14
N ASN A 326 -14.13 39.28 -1.13
CA ASN A 326 -14.93 38.17 -1.65
C ASN A 326 -14.81 38.05 -3.17
N LEU A 327 -14.63 39.18 -3.85
CA LEU A 327 -14.42 39.24 -5.29
C LEU A 327 -13.07 38.63 -5.69
N ILE A 328 -11.99 38.94 -4.97
CA ILE A 328 -10.68 38.31 -5.19
C ILE A 328 -10.71 36.82 -4.83
N ARG A 329 -11.35 36.44 -3.72
CA ARG A 329 -11.49 35.03 -3.31
C ARG A 329 -12.17 34.19 -4.38
N HIS A 330 -13.28 34.68 -4.93
CA HIS A 330 -14.01 33.98 -5.99
C HIS A 330 -13.16 33.84 -7.26
N TYR A 331 -12.45 34.91 -7.65
CA TYR A 331 -11.58 34.88 -8.82
C TYR A 331 -10.43 33.86 -8.70
N LEU A 332 -9.76 33.81 -7.54
CA LEU A 332 -8.65 32.86 -7.32
C LEU A 332 -9.11 31.40 -7.38
N ASN A 333 -10.29 31.09 -6.84
CA ASN A 333 -10.84 29.73 -6.84
C ASN A 333 -11.36 29.29 -8.21
N PHE A 334 -12.02 30.18 -8.96
CA PHE A 334 -12.82 29.78 -10.13
C PHE A 334 -12.38 30.39 -11.46
N GLY A 335 -11.40 31.31 -11.46
CA GLY A 335 -10.93 32.01 -12.66
C GLY A 335 -11.99 32.90 -13.33
N THR A 336 -13.14 33.05 -12.69
CA THR A 336 -14.33 33.77 -13.17
C THR A 336 -14.82 34.72 -12.07
N LEU A 337 -15.72 35.64 -12.41
CA LEU A 337 -16.30 36.59 -11.46
C LEU A 337 -17.72 36.15 -11.07
N PRO A 338 -18.15 36.40 -9.82
CA PRO A 338 -19.47 35.98 -9.36
C PRO A 338 -20.58 36.72 -10.12
N SER A 339 -21.75 36.08 -10.26
CA SER A 339 -22.89 36.63 -11.01
C SER A 339 -23.32 37.99 -10.44
N GLY A 340 -23.05 39.07 -11.18
CA GLY A 340 -23.24 40.47 -10.74
C GLY A 340 -21.97 41.32 -10.79
N ALA A 341 -20.79 40.69 -10.82
CA ALA A 341 -19.48 41.33 -10.91
C ALA A 341 -18.92 41.38 -12.35
N ASN A 342 -19.71 41.07 -13.38
CA ASN A 342 -19.27 41.03 -14.79
C ASN A 342 -18.81 42.40 -15.36
N HIS A 343 -18.98 43.48 -14.59
CA HIS A 343 -18.53 44.83 -14.93
C HIS A 343 -17.10 45.12 -14.45
N TYR A 344 -16.47 44.22 -13.69
CA TYR A 344 -15.06 44.31 -13.30
C TYR A 344 -14.15 43.73 -14.39
N ASP A 345 -13.25 44.55 -14.92
CA ASP A 345 -12.22 44.13 -15.86
C ASP A 345 -10.88 43.81 -15.17
N ALA A 346 -9.90 43.32 -15.93
CA ALA A 346 -8.58 42.99 -15.40
C ALA A 346 -7.88 44.19 -14.73
N LYS A 347 -8.09 45.42 -15.21
CA LYS A 347 -7.49 46.62 -14.60
C LYS A 347 -8.14 46.93 -13.25
N GLN A 348 -9.45 46.75 -13.14
CA GLN A 348 -10.18 46.95 -11.90
C GLN A 348 -9.83 45.87 -10.88
N LEU A 349 -9.64 44.61 -11.29
CA LEU A 349 -9.13 43.54 -10.41
C LEU A 349 -7.74 43.84 -9.86
N ASN A 350 -6.82 44.33 -10.71
CA ASN A 350 -5.48 44.75 -10.27
C ASN A 350 -5.54 45.88 -9.24
N ARG A 351 -6.40 46.89 -9.46
CA ARG A 351 -6.61 47.99 -8.52
C ARG A 351 -7.20 47.51 -7.20
N ILE A 352 -8.20 46.64 -7.24
CA ILE A 352 -8.85 46.08 -6.06
C ILE A 352 -7.85 45.29 -5.20
N LEU A 353 -7.07 44.41 -5.82
CA LEU A 353 -6.09 43.62 -5.09
C LEU A 353 -4.95 44.49 -4.53
N SER A 354 -4.50 45.50 -5.28
CA SER A 354 -3.50 46.46 -4.79
C SER A 354 -3.99 47.26 -3.59
N GLU A 355 -5.24 47.74 -3.63
CA GLU A 355 -5.86 48.45 -2.52
C GLU A 355 -6.05 47.53 -1.30
N LEU A 356 -6.37 46.24 -1.49
CA LEU A 356 -6.45 45.28 -0.39
C LEU A 356 -5.09 44.98 0.23
N ILE A 357 -4.06 44.79 -0.59
CA ILE A 357 -2.69 44.57 -0.09
C ILE A 357 -2.21 45.76 0.74
N GLN A 358 -2.53 46.99 0.32
CA GLN A 358 -2.14 48.20 1.03
C GLN A 358 -2.90 48.39 2.36
N ASN A 359 -4.19 48.06 2.40
CA ASN A 359 -5.04 48.32 3.56
C ASN A 359 -5.14 47.16 4.55
N SER A 360 -5.04 45.91 4.07
CA SER A 360 -5.23 44.68 4.86
C SER A 360 -4.32 43.52 4.37
N PRO A 361 -2.98 43.66 4.48
CA PRO A 361 -2.03 42.68 3.94
C PRO A 361 -2.19 41.29 4.56
N GLU A 362 -2.42 41.16 5.87
CA GLU A 362 -2.60 39.85 6.50
C GLU A 362 -3.89 39.16 6.01
N THR A 363 -4.94 39.93 5.70
CA THR A 363 -6.17 39.35 5.12
C THR A 363 -5.92 38.77 3.74
N VAL A 364 -5.15 39.47 2.89
CA VAL A 364 -4.75 38.96 1.57
C VAL A 364 -3.84 37.74 1.71
N ARG A 365 -2.92 37.74 2.68
CA ARG A 365 -2.06 36.59 2.99
C ARG A 365 -2.88 35.36 3.31
N GLN A 366 -3.83 35.47 4.24
CA GLN A 366 -4.71 34.36 4.61
C GLN A 366 -5.58 33.90 3.44
N LEU A 367 -6.09 34.83 2.63
CA LEU A 367 -6.90 34.52 1.46
C LEU A 367 -6.13 33.66 0.45
N ILE A 368 -4.87 34.00 0.16
CA ILE A 368 -4.02 33.25 -0.78
C ILE A 368 -3.56 31.91 -0.19
N LEU A 369 -3.20 31.85 1.10
CA LEU A 369 -2.75 30.62 1.75
C LEU A 369 -3.87 29.59 1.93
N ASN A 370 -5.11 30.05 2.15
CA ASN A 370 -6.29 29.21 2.40
C ASN A 370 -7.05 28.86 1.11
N THR A 371 -6.47 29.13 -0.06
CA THR A 371 -7.07 28.80 -1.36
C THR A 371 -7.03 27.27 -1.60
N GLU A 372 -8.18 26.67 -1.94
CA GLU A 372 -8.35 25.20 -2.02
C GLU A 372 -7.51 24.55 -3.12
N ASN A 373 -7.52 25.12 -4.34
CA ASN A 373 -6.71 24.64 -5.46
C ASN A 373 -5.60 25.64 -5.80
N LYS A 374 -4.43 25.39 -5.22
CA LYS A 374 -3.26 26.28 -5.32
C LYS A 374 -2.65 26.31 -6.73
N GLU A 375 -2.66 25.20 -7.47
CA GLU A 375 -2.15 25.16 -8.84
C GLU A 375 -2.97 26.04 -9.78
N THR A 376 -4.31 25.92 -9.72
CA THR A 376 -5.20 26.78 -10.54
C THR A 376 -5.12 28.23 -10.10
N ALA A 377 -5.01 28.48 -8.79
CA ALA A 377 -4.85 29.84 -8.27
C ALA A 377 -3.56 30.50 -8.77
N ILE A 378 -2.44 29.77 -8.87
CA ILE A 378 -1.20 30.28 -9.48
C ILE A 378 -1.43 30.65 -10.95
N GLN A 379 -2.11 29.79 -11.73
CA GLN A 379 -2.43 30.09 -13.13
C GLN A 379 -3.34 31.33 -13.26
N HIS A 380 -4.33 31.47 -12.38
CA HIS A 380 -5.20 32.64 -12.33
C HIS A 380 -4.41 33.90 -11.93
N ILE A 381 -3.47 33.79 -10.99
CA ILE A 381 -2.64 34.91 -10.56
C ILE A 381 -1.75 35.39 -11.72
N ILE A 382 -1.07 34.46 -12.39
CA ILE A 382 -0.14 34.74 -13.50
C ILE A 382 -0.86 35.28 -14.73
N SER A 383 -2.08 34.82 -15.01
CA SER A 383 -2.85 35.23 -16.18
C SER A 383 -3.60 36.54 -16.01
N ALA A 384 -3.96 36.91 -14.78
CA ALA A 384 -4.89 38.02 -14.51
C ALA A 384 -4.25 39.29 -13.94
N PHE A 385 -3.17 39.16 -13.17
CA PHE A 385 -2.56 40.28 -12.46
C PHE A 385 -1.29 40.77 -13.14
N GLU A 386 -1.06 42.07 -13.05
CA GLU A 386 0.15 42.71 -13.55
C GLU A 386 1.33 42.35 -12.63
N ILE A 387 2.52 42.30 -13.22
CA ILE A 387 3.78 41.98 -12.53
C ILE A 387 3.95 42.70 -11.18
N PRO A 388 3.69 44.02 -11.04
CA PRO A 388 3.82 44.71 -9.76
C PRO A 388 2.88 44.20 -8.66
N VAL A 389 1.69 43.72 -9.05
CA VAL A 389 0.71 43.15 -8.13
C VAL A 389 1.13 41.75 -7.71
N ILE A 390 1.66 40.95 -8.65
CA ILE A 390 2.24 39.62 -8.35
C ILE A 390 3.42 39.74 -7.38
N ASP A 391 4.30 40.72 -7.57
CA ASP A 391 5.42 40.97 -6.66
C ASP A 391 4.94 41.40 -5.27
N SER A 392 3.83 42.15 -5.21
CA SER A 392 3.19 42.52 -3.94
C SER A 392 2.55 41.31 -3.24
N ILE A 393 1.98 40.36 -3.99
CA ILE A 393 1.50 39.07 -3.45
C ILE A 393 2.67 38.29 -2.83
N ILE A 394 3.80 38.19 -3.52
CA ILE A 394 4.98 37.48 -3.01
C ILE A 394 5.46 38.09 -1.69
N LYS A 395 5.52 39.42 -1.59
CA LYS A 395 5.86 40.15 -0.36
C LYS A 395 4.90 39.86 0.79
N VAL A 396 3.61 39.73 0.51
CA VAL A 396 2.58 39.46 1.51
C VAL A 396 2.60 37.99 1.96
N VAL A 397 2.84 37.05 1.04
CA VAL A 397 2.87 35.62 1.34
C VAL A 397 4.08 35.26 2.21
N GLU A 398 5.26 35.77 1.87
CA GLU A 398 6.52 35.49 2.57
C GLU A 398 7.28 36.80 2.91
N PRO A 399 6.81 37.57 3.91
CA PRO A 399 7.37 38.89 4.22
C PRO A 399 8.81 38.82 4.76
N ALA A 400 9.19 37.75 5.45
CA ALA A 400 10.50 37.61 6.07
C ALA A 400 11.63 37.42 5.04
N HIS A 401 11.35 36.75 3.91
CA HIS A 401 12.34 36.46 2.86
C HIS A 401 12.02 37.17 1.53
N ALA A 402 11.07 38.10 1.53
CA ALA A 402 10.62 38.81 0.33
C ALA A 402 11.77 39.50 -0.41
N GLU A 403 12.68 40.15 0.32
CA GLU A 403 13.86 40.80 -0.28
C GLU A 403 14.73 39.76 -1.00
N PHE A 404 15.06 38.63 -0.37
CA PHE A 404 15.87 37.58 -0.99
C PHE A 404 15.21 37.02 -2.26
N ILE A 405 13.90 36.75 -2.23
CA ILE A 405 13.13 36.23 -3.36
C ILE A 405 13.12 37.22 -4.54
N ILE A 406 12.90 38.51 -4.25
CA ILE A 406 12.87 39.55 -5.28
C ILE A 406 14.24 39.71 -5.92
N HIS A 407 15.31 39.80 -5.12
CA HIS A 407 16.67 39.87 -5.64
C HIS A 407 16.98 38.65 -6.53
N TYR A 408 16.60 37.44 -6.12
CA TYR A 408 16.75 36.25 -6.95
C TYR A 408 16.05 36.40 -8.32
N MET A 409 14.79 36.83 -8.34
CA MET A 409 14.04 37.02 -9.59
C MET A 409 14.69 38.07 -10.50
N GLU A 410 15.12 39.20 -9.94
CA GLU A 410 15.79 40.28 -10.67
C GLU A 410 17.12 39.80 -11.27
N TYR A 411 17.91 39.05 -10.50
CA TYR A 411 19.19 38.52 -10.96
C TYR A 411 19.05 37.49 -12.08
N VAL A 412 18.09 36.57 -11.95
CA VAL A 412 17.82 35.57 -12.99
C VAL A 412 17.36 36.25 -14.29
N GLN A 413 16.57 37.31 -14.18
CA GLN A 413 16.09 38.09 -15.33
C GLN A 413 17.20 38.90 -15.98
N ALA A 414 18.02 39.60 -15.20
CA ALA A 414 19.17 40.35 -15.68
C ALA A 414 20.17 39.43 -16.40
N ALA A 415 20.45 38.24 -15.83
CA ALA A 415 21.31 37.24 -16.44
C ALA A 415 20.79 36.79 -17.82
N GLN A 416 19.50 36.45 -17.91
CA GLN A 416 18.86 36.04 -19.17
C GLN A 416 18.83 37.18 -20.21
N PHE A 417 18.58 38.43 -19.81
CA PHE A 417 18.50 39.56 -20.76
C PHE A 417 19.86 39.96 -21.30
N LYS A 418 20.92 39.81 -20.50
CA LYS A 418 22.30 40.15 -20.87
C LYS A 418 22.95 39.06 -21.73
N LYS A 419 22.70 37.79 -21.40
CA LYS A 419 23.20 36.61 -22.12
C LYS A 419 22.08 35.55 -22.19
N PRO A 420 21.23 35.56 -23.22
CA PRO A 420 20.08 34.66 -23.28
C PRO A 420 20.51 33.20 -23.38
N VAL A 421 20.10 32.40 -22.40
CA VAL A 421 20.28 30.93 -22.36
C VAL A 421 19.06 30.22 -22.91
N VAL A 422 17.89 30.84 -22.76
CA VAL A 422 16.61 30.33 -23.24
C VAL A 422 16.15 31.14 -24.46
N SER A 423 15.61 30.48 -25.49
CA SER A 423 15.00 31.15 -26.65
C SER A 423 13.50 31.46 -26.39
N THR A 424 13.23 32.45 -25.54
CA THR A 424 11.87 32.96 -25.29
C THR A 424 11.89 34.49 -25.20
N ASP A 425 10.75 35.15 -25.41
CA ASP A 425 10.68 36.60 -25.27
C ASP A 425 10.78 37.01 -23.79
N ASN A 426 11.28 38.23 -23.55
CA ASN A 426 11.56 38.73 -22.21
C ASN A 426 10.32 38.77 -21.30
N LYS A 427 9.13 39.01 -21.85
CA LYS A 427 7.88 39.09 -21.07
C LYS A 427 7.43 37.71 -20.62
N SER A 428 7.47 36.72 -21.52
CA SER A 428 7.14 35.32 -21.20
C SER A 428 8.12 34.71 -20.19
N PHE A 429 9.41 35.01 -20.31
CA PHE A 429 10.41 34.60 -19.31
C PHE A 429 10.12 35.20 -17.94
N THR A 430 9.79 36.49 -17.90
CA THR A 430 9.53 37.25 -16.66
C THR A 430 8.36 36.66 -15.87
N LEU A 431 7.30 36.24 -16.57
CA LEU A 431 6.13 35.58 -15.97
C LEU A 431 6.44 34.15 -15.52
N SER A 432 7.22 33.40 -16.31
CA SER A 432 7.61 32.02 -15.97
C SER A 432 8.42 31.96 -14.67
N VAL A 433 9.35 32.91 -14.46
CA VAL A 433 10.13 33.01 -13.21
C VAL A 433 9.22 33.24 -12.00
N ARG A 434 8.22 34.13 -12.10
CA ARG A 434 7.25 34.40 -11.02
C ARG A 434 6.31 33.23 -10.76
N GLN A 435 5.97 32.48 -11.81
CA GLN A 435 5.20 31.25 -11.68
C GLN A 435 5.98 30.21 -10.85
N PHE A 436 7.27 29.99 -11.14
CA PHE A 436 8.10 29.05 -10.36
C PHE A 436 8.20 29.45 -8.89
N VAL A 437 8.34 30.75 -8.61
CA VAL A 437 8.38 31.29 -7.24
C VAL A 437 7.06 31.06 -6.50
N LEU A 438 5.92 31.33 -7.15
CA LEU A 438 4.60 31.10 -6.54
C LEU A 438 4.31 29.61 -6.34
N THR A 439 4.72 28.75 -7.27
CA THR A 439 4.67 27.29 -7.10
C THR A 439 5.41 26.88 -5.83
N TYR A 440 6.64 27.35 -5.65
CA TYR A 440 7.37 27.03 -4.42
C TYR A 440 6.66 27.57 -3.18
N LEU A 441 6.25 28.85 -3.16
CA LEU A 441 5.66 29.51 -2.00
C LEU A 441 4.30 28.98 -1.58
N LEU A 442 3.54 28.34 -2.47
CA LEU A 442 2.20 27.84 -2.16
C LEU A 442 2.15 26.31 -2.05
N ILE A 443 3.01 25.61 -2.78
CA ILE A 443 3.00 24.15 -2.93
C ILE A 443 4.23 23.51 -2.27
N ASP A 444 5.45 23.94 -2.61
CA ASP A 444 6.67 23.22 -2.21
C ASP A 444 7.32 23.69 -0.89
N ARG A 445 6.86 24.81 -0.30
CA ARG A 445 7.61 25.52 0.77
C ARG A 445 7.82 24.76 2.08
N GLY A 446 7.03 23.72 2.36
CA GLY A 446 6.99 23.07 3.67
C GLY A 446 6.49 23.98 4.81
N SER A 447 6.95 23.74 6.05
CA SER A 447 6.50 24.47 7.25
C SER A 447 7.23 25.81 7.49
N VAL A 448 8.45 25.96 6.97
CA VAL A 448 9.30 27.16 7.11
C VAL A 448 10.05 27.38 5.78
N PHE A 449 10.18 28.64 5.35
CA PHE A 449 10.92 28.99 4.14
C PHE A 449 12.41 28.61 4.26
N ASN A 450 12.93 27.89 3.26
CA ASN A 450 14.33 27.47 3.17
C ASN A 450 14.96 27.98 1.86
N ASP A 451 15.97 28.84 1.96
CA ASP A 451 16.63 29.47 0.81
C ASP A 451 17.23 28.46 -0.18
N ARG A 452 17.79 27.35 0.32
CA ARG A 452 18.43 26.33 -0.51
C ARG A 452 17.39 25.53 -1.31
N MET A 453 16.31 25.10 -0.66
CA MET A 453 15.21 24.39 -1.31
C MET A 453 14.48 25.29 -2.31
N PHE A 454 14.32 26.58 -1.97
CA PHE A 454 13.75 27.58 -2.86
C PHE A 454 14.54 27.69 -4.17
N LEU A 455 15.86 27.89 -4.07
CA LEU A 455 16.73 27.99 -5.24
C LEU A 455 16.76 26.68 -6.04
N GLU A 456 16.84 25.53 -5.37
CA GLU A 456 16.87 24.24 -6.03
C GLU A 456 15.56 23.95 -6.80
N SER A 457 14.39 24.17 -6.18
CA SER A 457 13.09 23.97 -6.83
C SER A 457 12.95 24.89 -8.05
N ASN A 458 13.24 26.19 -7.90
CA ASN A 458 13.09 27.15 -9.00
C ASN A 458 14.02 26.85 -10.19
N ILE A 459 15.28 26.44 -9.93
CA ILE A 459 16.23 26.10 -10.99
C ILE A 459 15.84 24.78 -11.68
N ARG A 460 15.33 23.79 -10.92
CA ARG A 460 14.81 22.53 -11.50
C ARG A 460 13.60 22.79 -12.39
N GLN A 461 12.64 23.61 -11.93
CA GLN A 461 11.46 23.99 -12.71
C GLN A 461 11.86 24.71 -13.99
N MET A 462 12.82 25.65 -13.93
CA MET A 462 13.34 26.35 -15.10
C MET A 462 14.08 25.43 -16.08
N ALA A 463 14.94 24.54 -15.57
CA ALA A 463 15.67 23.57 -16.37
C ALA A 463 14.71 22.64 -17.12
N HIS A 464 13.66 22.17 -16.45
CA HIS A 464 12.63 21.34 -17.04
C HIS A 464 11.81 22.09 -18.12
N GLN A 465 11.29 23.28 -17.79
CA GLN A 465 10.42 24.06 -18.69
C GLN A 465 11.11 24.43 -20.01
N TYR A 466 12.42 24.70 -19.97
CA TYR A 466 13.19 25.15 -21.13
C TYR A 466 14.16 24.09 -21.67
N ASN A 467 14.03 22.85 -21.20
CA ASN A 467 14.85 21.70 -21.61
C ASN A 467 16.37 21.97 -21.53
N LEU A 468 16.80 22.55 -20.41
CA LEU A 468 18.20 22.84 -20.10
C LEU A 468 18.75 21.81 -19.11
N HIS A 469 20.04 21.51 -19.21
CA HIS A 469 20.72 20.74 -18.16
C HIS A 469 20.86 21.59 -16.89
N TYR A 470 20.38 21.05 -15.76
CA TYR A 470 20.39 21.70 -14.45
C TYR A 470 21.76 22.30 -14.08
N GLU A 471 22.85 21.54 -14.24
CA GLU A 471 24.21 22.00 -13.91
C GLU A 471 24.69 23.14 -14.82
N LYS A 472 24.34 23.10 -16.12
CA LYS A 472 24.72 24.16 -17.07
C LYS A 472 23.99 25.46 -16.75
N LEU A 473 22.70 25.36 -16.39
CA LEU A 473 21.91 26.50 -15.94
C LEU A 473 22.45 27.06 -14.62
N LEU A 474 22.80 26.20 -13.66
CA LEU A 474 23.35 26.61 -12.37
C LEU A 474 24.71 27.31 -12.54
N VAL A 475 25.62 26.75 -13.34
CA VAL A 475 26.93 27.38 -13.66
C VAL A 475 26.74 28.70 -14.41
N PHE A 476 25.78 28.77 -15.33
CA PHE A 476 25.43 30.01 -16.00
C PHE A 476 24.96 31.08 -15.01
N LEU A 477 24.05 30.75 -14.09
CA LEU A 477 23.56 31.70 -13.08
C LEU A 477 24.69 32.15 -12.15
N ILE A 478 25.55 31.23 -11.68
CA ILE A 478 26.70 31.57 -10.84
C ILE A 478 27.66 32.54 -11.56
N ARG A 479 27.97 32.28 -12.85
CA ARG A 479 28.87 33.14 -13.64
C ARG A 479 28.24 34.50 -13.95
N SER A 480 26.99 34.50 -14.41
CA SER A 480 26.30 35.72 -14.82
C SER A 480 26.02 36.66 -13.64
N ILE A 481 25.62 36.11 -12.49
CA ILE A 481 25.36 36.89 -11.27
C ILE A 481 26.70 37.29 -10.61
N GLY A 482 27.71 36.41 -10.62
CA GLY A 482 29.04 36.70 -10.06
C GLY A 482 29.87 37.72 -10.86
N GLU A 483 29.71 37.80 -12.19
CA GLU A 483 30.39 38.79 -13.05
C GLU A 483 29.90 40.24 -12.79
N GLU A 484 28.66 40.40 -12.31
CA GLU A 484 28.02 41.70 -12.09
C GLU A 484 28.41 42.34 -10.73
N TYR A 485 28.82 41.51 -9.76
CA TYR A 485 29.20 41.93 -8.43
C TYR A 485 30.65 41.54 -8.11
N GLN A 486 31.61 42.40 -8.49
CA GLN A 486 33.06 42.25 -8.20
C GLN A 486 33.44 42.28 -6.70
N SER A 487 32.46 42.21 -5.80
CA SER A 487 32.63 42.14 -4.35
C SER A 487 32.07 40.79 -3.89
N THR A 488 32.93 39.80 -3.74
CA THR A 488 32.63 38.48 -3.17
C THR A 488 32.04 38.63 -1.76
N LYS A 489 30.71 38.70 -1.63
CA LYS A 489 29.96 38.55 -0.36
C LYS A 489 28.42 38.54 -0.50
N GLU A 490 27.85 38.31 -1.69
CA GLU A 490 26.39 38.13 -1.76
C GLU A 490 25.96 36.73 -1.30
N PRO A 491 25.00 36.61 -0.35
CA PRO A 491 24.48 35.34 0.14
C PRO A 491 23.97 34.40 -0.98
N LEU A 492 23.39 34.97 -2.04
CA LEU A 492 22.84 34.20 -3.15
C LEU A 492 23.90 33.43 -3.95
N VAL A 493 25.04 34.06 -4.28
CA VAL A 493 26.12 33.40 -5.03
C VAL A 493 26.73 32.27 -4.19
N LEU A 494 26.86 32.47 -2.87
CA LEU A 494 27.32 31.43 -1.95
C LEU A 494 26.36 30.23 -1.89
N LEU A 495 25.05 30.49 -1.85
CA LEU A 495 24.03 29.44 -1.87
C LEU A 495 23.99 28.68 -3.19
N LEU A 496 24.05 29.37 -4.34
CA LEU A 496 24.12 28.76 -5.67
C LEU A 496 25.40 27.92 -5.83
N THR A 497 26.53 28.43 -5.34
CA THR A 497 27.81 27.69 -5.33
C THR A 497 27.73 26.47 -4.41
N GLY A 498 27.09 26.59 -3.25
CA GLY A 498 26.81 25.48 -2.34
C GLY A 498 25.93 24.38 -2.98
N LEU A 499 24.92 24.76 -3.77
CA LEU A 499 24.11 23.83 -4.54
C LEU A 499 24.93 23.06 -5.59
N LEU A 500 25.85 23.75 -6.28
CA LEU A 500 26.74 23.11 -7.24
C LEU A 500 27.70 22.12 -6.58
N HIS A 501 28.18 22.42 -5.36
CA HIS A 501 29.06 21.54 -4.61
C HIS A 501 28.36 20.30 -4.04
N ALA A 502 27.10 20.43 -3.63
CA ALA A 502 26.32 19.32 -3.09
C ALA A 502 25.94 18.26 -4.16
N HIS A 503 25.97 18.63 -5.44
CA HIS A 503 25.64 17.76 -6.56
C HIS A 503 26.83 16.95 -7.13
N LYS A 504 28.06 17.08 -6.60
CA LYS A 504 29.25 16.36 -7.10
C LYS A 504 29.64 15.13 -6.27
N GLU A 505 29.77 13.98 -6.93
CA GLU A 505 30.52 12.80 -6.43
C GLU A 505 32.04 13.07 -6.29
N PRO A 506 32.79 12.29 -5.49
CA PRO A 506 34.18 12.59 -5.13
C PRO A 506 35.21 12.50 -6.28
N ALA A 507 34.86 11.93 -7.43
CA ALA A 507 35.84 11.49 -8.43
C ALA A 507 36.42 12.58 -9.36
N ASN A 508 35.80 13.75 -9.49
CA ASN A 508 36.24 14.79 -10.44
C ASN A 508 36.52 16.15 -9.76
N ARG A 509 37.29 16.13 -8.66
CA ARG A 509 37.63 17.35 -7.90
C ARG A 509 38.75 18.21 -8.53
N GLU A 510 39.63 17.65 -9.36
CA GLU A 510 40.79 18.41 -9.90
C GLU A 510 40.61 18.94 -11.34
N ASP A 511 39.83 18.28 -12.20
CA ASP A 511 39.71 18.68 -13.63
C ASP A 511 38.85 19.93 -13.88
N VAL A 512 37.91 20.26 -12.98
CA VAL A 512 37.02 21.43 -13.20
C VAL A 512 37.62 22.73 -12.67
N LEU A 513 38.53 22.67 -11.70
CA LEU A 513 39.22 23.85 -11.17
C LEU A 513 40.40 24.29 -12.05
N SER A 514 40.95 23.37 -12.86
CA SER A 514 41.99 23.66 -13.86
C SER A 514 41.42 24.34 -15.11
N GLU A 515 40.22 23.96 -15.56
CA GLU A 515 39.50 24.64 -16.65
C GLU A 515 39.03 26.07 -16.31
N ILE A 516 38.90 26.40 -15.01
CA ILE A 516 38.46 27.74 -14.58
C ILE A 516 39.61 28.78 -14.59
N LYS A 517 40.87 28.37 -14.85
CA LYS A 517 42.04 29.28 -14.81
C LYS A 517 42.74 29.54 -16.14
N LEU A 518 42.36 28.92 -17.25
CA LEU A 518 43.04 29.14 -18.54
C LEU A 518 42.06 29.45 -19.66
N GLN A 519 42.33 30.59 -20.30
CA GLN A 519 41.77 31.09 -21.58
C GLN A 519 40.55 32.02 -21.49
N GLY A 520 40.78 33.20 -20.91
CA GLY A 520 40.34 34.43 -21.55
C GLY A 520 41.18 34.68 -22.80
N ARG A 521 40.65 34.39 -23.99
CA ARG A 521 41.01 35.06 -25.24
C ARG A 521 39.90 34.88 -26.27
N VAL A 522 39.22 35.99 -26.53
CA VAL A 522 38.24 36.18 -27.59
C VAL A 522 38.86 35.80 -28.94
N LYS A 523 38.20 34.90 -29.67
CA LYS A 523 38.25 34.85 -31.13
C LYS A 523 36.84 34.69 -31.65
N GLU A 524 36.43 35.67 -32.43
CA GLU A 524 35.25 35.64 -33.29
C GLU A 524 35.24 34.34 -34.10
N ILE A 525 34.13 33.60 -34.05
CA ILE A 525 33.76 32.64 -35.09
C ILE A 525 32.41 33.11 -35.61
N SER A 526 32.51 33.76 -36.76
CA SER A 526 31.47 34.05 -37.74
C SER A 526 30.74 32.78 -38.19
N GLU A 527 29.48 32.99 -38.60
CA GLU A 527 28.73 32.16 -39.55
C GLU A 527 28.57 30.66 -39.21
N HIS A 528 27.46 30.30 -38.58
CA HIS A 528 26.95 28.93 -38.70
C HIS A 528 26.40 28.72 -40.11
N THR A 529 27.27 28.21 -40.97
CA THR A 529 26.95 27.53 -42.22
C THR A 529 26.15 26.26 -41.92
N ILE A 530 25.18 26.00 -42.81
CA ILE A 530 24.24 24.88 -42.77
C ILE A 530 25.01 23.56 -42.98
N PRO A 531 24.71 22.46 -42.26
CA PRO A 531 25.37 21.17 -42.49
C PRO A 531 25.00 20.61 -43.87
N GLU A 532 26.00 20.27 -44.69
CA GLU A 532 25.90 20.00 -46.15
C GLU A 532 25.07 18.79 -46.60
N ASN A 533 24.36 18.05 -45.74
CA ASN A 533 23.63 16.83 -46.15
C ASN A 533 22.26 16.67 -45.47
N LYS A 534 21.38 17.67 -45.57
CA LYS A 534 19.98 17.54 -45.13
C LYS A 534 19.03 17.68 -46.32
N THR A 535 18.23 16.65 -46.57
CA THR A 535 17.32 16.58 -47.72
C THR A 535 15.97 17.23 -47.42
N ILE A 536 15.15 17.48 -48.45
CA ILE A 536 13.77 17.96 -48.29
C ILE A 536 12.94 16.98 -47.43
N SER A 537 13.23 15.68 -47.51
CA SER A 537 12.59 14.64 -46.71
C SER A 537 12.96 14.71 -45.21
N ASP A 538 14.17 15.16 -44.85
CA ASP A 538 14.52 15.41 -43.44
C ASP A 538 13.70 16.57 -42.84
N ILE A 539 13.44 17.62 -43.63
CA ILE A 539 12.61 18.76 -43.24
C ILE A 539 11.17 18.33 -42.99
N LEU A 540 10.60 17.55 -43.93
CA LEU A 540 9.24 17.03 -43.81
C LEU A 540 9.10 16.03 -42.66
N ARG A 541 10.10 15.16 -42.44
CA ARG A 541 10.13 14.24 -41.30
C ARG A 541 10.11 14.98 -39.97
N PHE A 542 10.94 16.01 -39.82
CA PHE A 542 10.95 16.84 -38.62
C PHE A 542 9.61 17.55 -38.38
N TRP A 543 8.98 18.06 -39.44
CA TRP A 543 7.66 18.70 -39.36
C TRP A 543 6.55 17.70 -38.99
N ILE A 544 6.57 16.49 -39.54
CA ILE A 544 5.64 15.40 -39.19
C ILE A 544 5.71 15.13 -37.68
N GLU A 545 6.91 15.07 -37.11
CA GLU A 545 7.16 14.82 -35.67
C GLU A 545 6.78 16.00 -34.78
N ASN A 546 7.18 17.23 -35.14
CA ASN A 546 7.17 18.37 -34.20
C ASN A 546 6.12 19.45 -34.51
N GLY A 547 5.66 19.57 -35.76
CA GLY A 547 4.54 20.45 -36.14
C GLY A 547 4.95 21.86 -36.52
N TYR A 548 6.25 22.11 -36.57
CA TYR A 548 6.88 23.32 -37.06
C TYR A 548 8.15 22.92 -37.83
N PHE A 549 8.64 23.81 -38.69
CA PHE A 549 9.88 23.56 -39.43
C PHE A 549 11.10 23.72 -38.52
N PRO A 550 12.14 22.88 -38.70
CA PRO A 550 13.34 23.01 -37.90
C PRO A 550 14.06 24.32 -38.21
N TRP A 551 14.77 24.86 -37.22
CA TRP A 551 15.49 26.14 -37.32
C TRP A 551 16.54 26.20 -38.45
N TRP A 552 17.00 25.05 -38.94
CA TRP A 552 17.95 24.90 -40.05
C TRP A 552 17.28 24.86 -41.45
N ALA A 553 15.95 24.86 -41.53
CA ALA A 553 15.19 24.91 -42.80
C ALA A 553 14.80 26.34 -43.20
N LYS A 554 15.70 27.32 -43.02
CA LYS A 554 15.42 28.76 -43.18
C LYS A 554 14.87 29.14 -44.56
N ASP A 555 15.28 28.46 -45.63
CA ASP A 555 14.79 28.72 -47.00
C ASP A 555 13.37 28.18 -47.25
N TYR A 556 12.85 27.37 -46.31
CA TYR A 556 11.55 26.72 -46.40
C TYR A 556 10.56 27.21 -45.33
N THR A 557 11.00 27.99 -44.33
CA THR A 557 10.11 28.55 -43.28
C THR A 557 9.02 29.47 -43.82
N ASN A 558 9.23 30.05 -45.01
CA ASN A 558 8.26 30.91 -45.69
C ASN A 558 7.38 30.15 -46.71
N LYS A 559 7.58 28.84 -46.90
CA LYS A 559 6.75 28.01 -47.77
C LYS A 559 5.72 27.25 -46.92
N LEU A 560 4.48 27.19 -47.40
CA LEU A 560 3.46 26.33 -46.79
C LEU A 560 3.86 24.85 -46.94
N PRO A 561 3.57 23.99 -45.95
CA PRO A 561 3.84 22.54 -46.02
C PRO A 561 3.36 21.89 -47.33
N GLU A 562 2.21 22.32 -47.84
CA GLU A 562 1.65 21.87 -49.13
C GLU A 562 2.63 22.00 -50.31
N ALA A 563 3.33 23.13 -50.43
CA ALA A 563 4.22 23.40 -51.56
C ALA A 563 5.45 22.47 -51.54
N ILE A 564 5.93 22.13 -50.34
CA ILE A 564 7.08 21.24 -50.13
C ILE A 564 6.67 19.79 -50.40
N TRP A 565 5.47 19.39 -49.98
CA TRP A 565 4.90 18.08 -50.31
C TRP A 565 4.64 17.92 -51.81
N ALA A 566 4.08 18.93 -52.49
CA ALA A 566 3.87 18.88 -53.94
C ALA A 566 5.18 18.75 -54.73
N GLU A 567 6.23 19.47 -54.30
CA GLU A 567 7.58 19.34 -54.85
C GLU A 567 8.16 17.93 -54.62
N THR A 568 7.97 17.37 -53.42
CA THR A 568 8.45 16.03 -53.07
C THR A 568 7.72 14.93 -53.85
N ILE A 569 6.39 15.03 -54.02
CA ILE A 569 5.59 14.08 -54.81
C ILE A 569 6.02 14.07 -56.28
N SER A 570 6.33 15.25 -56.84
CA SER A 570 6.69 15.40 -58.25
C SER A 570 8.13 14.97 -58.55
N LYS A 571 9.08 15.31 -57.68
CA LYS A 571 10.51 15.05 -57.89
C LYS A 571 11.01 13.75 -57.25
N TYR A 572 10.42 13.34 -56.13
CA TYR A 572 10.88 12.21 -55.29
C TYR A 572 9.70 11.35 -54.78
N PRO A 573 8.93 10.69 -55.68
CA PRO A 573 7.70 9.98 -55.32
C PRO A 573 7.92 8.83 -54.31
N GLU A 574 9.05 8.13 -54.36
CA GLU A 574 9.40 7.08 -53.39
C GLU A 574 9.65 7.64 -51.98
N GLU A 575 10.23 8.84 -51.88
CA GLU A 575 10.42 9.51 -50.59
C GLU A 575 9.10 10.01 -50.02
N ALA A 576 8.19 10.53 -50.87
CA ALA A 576 6.84 10.89 -50.45
C ALA A 576 6.05 9.68 -49.91
N LEU A 577 6.24 8.50 -50.51
CA LEU A 577 5.65 7.24 -50.05
C LEU A 577 6.26 6.78 -48.72
N SER A 578 7.57 6.88 -48.55
CA SER A 578 8.24 6.59 -47.27
C SER A 578 7.76 7.52 -46.15
N LEU A 579 7.61 8.82 -46.44
CA LEU A 579 7.12 9.81 -45.48
C LEU A 579 5.66 9.57 -45.07
N ILE A 580 4.79 9.13 -45.99
CA ILE A 580 3.40 8.82 -45.65
C ILE A 580 3.28 7.52 -44.85
N GLN A 581 4.13 6.53 -45.11
CA GLN A 581 4.22 5.32 -44.29
C GLN A 581 4.76 5.65 -42.89
N TYR A 582 5.79 6.50 -42.82
CA TYR A 582 6.36 6.98 -41.57
C TYR A 582 5.34 7.75 -40.73
N ALA A 583 4.62 8.71 -41.31
CA ALA A 583 3.57 9.44 -40.62
C ALA A 583 2.45 8.52 -40.09
N GLY A 584 2.18 7.41 -40.79
CA GLY A 584 1.21 6.40 -40.38
C GLY A 584 1.60 5.60 -39.13
N THR A 585 2.88 5.60 -38.73
CA THR A 585 3.36 4.87 -37.54
C THR A 585 2.99 5.55 -36.21
N GLY A 586 2.61 6.84 -36.23
CA GLY A 586 2.30 7.62 -35.04
C GLY A 586 0.96 8.34 -35.12
N TYR A 587 0.14 8.25 -34.07
CA TYR A 587 -1.20 8.85 -34.05
C TYR A 587 -1.19 10.38 -34.27
N VAL A 588 -0.33 11.11 -33.54
CA VAL A 588 -0.21 12.58 -33.63
C VAL A 588 0.33 13.00 -35.00
N MET A 589 1.29 12.24 -35.53
CA MET A 589 1.90 12.45 -36.85
C MET A 589 0.86 12.28 -37.97
N LYS A 590 0.10 11.18 -37.94
CA LYS A 590 -0.98 10.89 -38.89
C LYS A 590 -2.07 11.97 -38.86
N GLN A 591 -2.49 12.38 -37.67
CA GLN A 591 -3.48 13.46 -37.53
C GLN A 591 -2.94 14.77 -38.08
N ARG A 592 -1.71 15.15 -37.74
CA ARG A 592 -1.10 16.38 -38.25
C ARG A 592 -1.11 16.43 -39.77
N VAL A 593 -0.69 15.35 -40.43
CA VAL A 593 -0.73 15.26 -41.90
C VAL A 593 -2.16 15.33 -42.43
N ALA A 594 -3.11 14.61 -41.81
CA ALA A 594 -4.51 14.58 -42.25
C ALA A 594 -5.26 15.92 -42.07
N TYR A 595 -4.90 16.73 -41.07
CA TYR A 595 -5.55 18.00 -40.76
C TYR A 595 -4.84 19.22 -41.37
N GLN A 596 -3.52 19.14 -41.63
CA GLN A 596 -2.72 20.29 -42.07
C GLN A 596 -2.34 20.23 -43.56
N LEU A 597 -2.53 19.10 -44.25
CA LEU A 597 -2.38 19.04 -45.71
C LEU A 597 -3.72 19.12 -46.43
N PRO A 598 -3.81 19.84 -47.55
CA PRO A 598 -5.00 19.85 -48.37
C PRO A 598 -5.29 18.48 -48.99
N LEU A 599 -6.58 18.19 -49.18
CA LEU A 599 -7.07 16.92 -49.71
C LEU A 599 -6.44 16.54 -51.06
N GLY A 600 -6.15 17.53 -51.92
CA GLY A 600 -5.50 17.29 -53.21
C GLY A 600 -4.10 16.68 -53.07
N THR A 601 -3.31 17.16 -52.10
CA THR A 601 -1.97 16.64 -51.79
C THR A 601 -2.06 15.22 -51.24
N ILE A 602 -3.00 14.97 -50.32
CA ILE A 602 -3.23 13.63 -49.76
C ILE A 602 -3.64 12.64 -50.86
N GLN A 603 -4.55 13.04 -51.76
CA GLN A 603 -4.94 12.22 -52.91
C GLN A 603 -3.77 11.93 -53.85
N ALA A 604 -2.90 12.91 -54.09
CA ALA A 604 -1.73 12.75 -54.94
C ALA A 604 -0.72 11.73 -54.36
N VAL A 605 -0.47 11.77 -53.04
CA VAL A 605 0.39 10.79 -52.37
C VAL A 605 -0.23 9.39 -52.38
N PHE A 606 -1.52 9.28 -52.06
CA PHE A 606 -2.19 7.97 -52.01
C PHE A 606 -2.37 7.34 -53.39
N ASN A 607 -2.42 8.14 -54.47
CA ASN A 607 -2.37 7.62 -55.84
C ASN A 607 -1.06 6.89 -56.18
N LEU A 608 0.02 7.12 -55.43
CA LEU A 608 1.29 6.40 -55.56
C LEU A 608 1.25 5.02 -54.88
N LEU A 609 0.28 4.74 -53.99
CA LEU A 609 0.14 3.44 -53.33
C LEU A 609 -0.43 2.37 -54.27
N PRO A 610 -0.15 1.08 -54.02
CA PRO A 610 -0.80 -0.03 -54.73
C PRO A 610 -2.33 0.05 -54.62
N GLU A 611 -3.04 0.00 -55.75
CA GLU A 611 -4.49 0.24 -55.84
C GLU A 611 -4.97 1.63 -55.36
N GLY A 612 -4.04 2.57 -55.19
CA GLY A 612 -4.28 3.94 -54.76
C GLY A 612 -5.34 4.66 -55.57
N ARG A 613 -5.26 4.58 -56.91
CA ARG A 613 -6.25 5.19 -57.82
C ARG A 613 -7.68 4.69 -57.57
N LYS A 614 -7.85 3.37 -57.38
CA LYS A 614 -9.18 2.78 -57.08
C LYS A 614 -9.69 3.27 -55.73
N SER A 615 -8.80 3.37 -54.74
CA SER A 615 -9.15 3.84 -53.39
C SER A 615 -9.56 5.32 -53.36
N VAL A 616 -8.89 6.19 -54.14
CA VAL A 616 -9.26 7.62 -54.29
C VAL A 616 -10.65 7.75 -54.90
N VAL A 617 -10.95 6.96 -55.93
CA VAL A 617 -12.25 6.97 -56.60
C VAL A 617 -13.37 6.53 -55.63
N LEU A 618 -13.13 5.48 -54.84
CA LEU A 618 -14.09 5.02 -53.84
C LEU A 618 -14.29 6.01 -52.68
N PHE A 619 -13.22 6.65 -52.22
CA PHE A 619 -13.27 7.72 -51.22
C PHE A 619 -14.13 8.91 -51.71
N LYS A 620 -13.93 9.36 -52.95
CA LYS A 620 -14.74 10.43 -53.57
C LYS A 620 -16.20 10.02 -53.72
N TYR A 621 -16.46 8.76 -54.08
CA TYR A 621 -17.81 8.22 -54.20
C TYR A 621 -18.55 8.24 -52.85
N LEU A 622 -17.88 7.84 -51.76
CA LEU A 622 -18.47 7.85 -50.42
C LEU A 622 -18.77 9.27 -49.91
N ILE A 623 -17.87 10.23 -50.14
CA ILE A 623 -18.14 11.65 -49.84
C ILE A 623 -19.39 12.12 -50.59
N TYR A 624 -19.46 11.86 -51.90
CA TYR A 624 -20.60 12.25 -52.72
C TYR A 624 -21.92 11.65 -52.20
N LEU A 625 -21.93 10.39 -51.78
CA LEU A 625 -23.12 9.77 -51.18
C LEU A 625 -23.55 10.48 -49.88
N LEU A 626 -22.60 10.76 -48.99
CA LEU A 626 -22.87 11.37 -47.68
C LEU A 626 -23.28 12.84 -47.79
N GLU A 627 -22.71 13.59 -48.74
CA GLU A 627 -23.10 14.97 -49.02
C GLU A 627 -24.53 15.08 -49.54
N ASN A 628 -25.01 14.07 -50.25
CA ASN A 628 -26.37 14.01 -50.80
C ASN A 628 -27.36 13.27 -49.88
N MET A 629 -27.00 13.01 -48.62
CA MET A 629 -27.89 12.41 -47.60
C MET A 629 -28.50 13.47 -46.67
N PRO A 630 -29.74 13.93 -46.93
CA PRO A 630 -30.40 14.91 -46.07
C PRO A 630 -30.71 14.36 -44.67
N GLU A 631 -30.79 13.04 -44.51
CA GLU A 631 -31.09 12.34 -43.25
C GLU A 631 -29.98 12.52 -42.19
N LEU A 632 -28.71 12.58 -42.60
CA LEU A 632 -27.56 12.69 -41.69
C LEU A 632 -27.23 14.14 -41.28
N LYS A 633 -27.91 15.15 -41.86
CA LYS A 633 -27.75 16.60 -41.58
C LYS A 633 -26.29 17.07 -41.46
N ILE A 634 -25.40 16.55 -42.29
CA ILE A 634 -23.97 16.87 -42.24
C ILE A 634 -23.73 18.29 -42.75
N LYS A 635 -23.52 19.26 -41.84
CA LYS A 635 -23.31 20.69 -42.19
C LYS A 635 -21.83 21.07 -42.33
N ASN A 636 -20.91 20.29 -41.78
CA ASN A 636 -19.48 20.62 -41.69
C ASN A 636 -18.65 19.75 -42.65
N GLN A 637 -18.50 20.22 -43.89
CA GLN A 637 -17.81 19.50 -44.96
C GLN A 637 -16.32 19.20 -44.68
N PRO A 638 -15.52 20.15 -44.14
CA PRO A 638 -14.13 19.86 -43.78
C PRO A 638 -13.99 18.72 -42.75
N ALA A 639 -14.88 18.67 -41.75
CA ALA A 639 -14.84 17.63 -40.73
C ALA A 639 -15.26 16.24 -41.26
N LEU A 640 -16.20 16.19 -42.21
CA LEU A 640 -16.54 14.95 -42.93
C LEU A 640 -15.32 14.42 -43.70
N GLN A 641 -14.65 15.31 -44.44
CA GLN A 641 -13.48 14.96 -45.24
C GLN A 641 -12.34 14.42 -44.37
N HIS A 642 -11.99 15.09 -43.27
CA HIS A 642 -10.96 14.61 -42.35
C HIS A 642 -11.31 13.25 -41.72
N THR A 643 -12.57 13.06 -41.33
CA THR A 643 -13.05 11.79 -40.75
C THR A 643 -12.85 10.62 -41.72
N LEU A 644 -13.15 10.85 -43.00
CA LEU A 644 -12.99 9.84 -44.04
C LEU A 644 -11.53 9.65 -44.46
N ILE A 645 -10.69 10.70 -44.47
CA ILE A 645 -9.26 10.58 -44.78
C ILE A 645 -8.59 9.63 -43.79
N LEU A 646 -8.94 9.73 -42.49
CA LEU A 646 -8.41 8.83 -41.47
C LEU A 646 -8.85 7.38 -41.69
N ALA A 647 -10.13 7.14 -42.00
CA ALA A 647 -10.63 5.80 -42.35
C ALA A 647 -9.93 5.22 -43.59
N TRP A 648 -9.71 6.08 -44.58
CA TRP A 648 -9.03 5.73 -45.81
C TRP A 648 -7.57 5.33 -45.58
N TRP A 649 -6.86 6.10 -44.74
CA TRP A 649 -5.47 5.81 -44.35
C TRP A 649 -5.37 4.52 -43.52
N ASP A 650 -6.27 4.30 -42.57
CA ASP A 650 -6.29 3.10 -41.73
C ASP A 650 -6.48 1.82 -42.55
N THR A 651 -7.22 1.91 -43.65
CA THR A 651 -7.40 0.78 -44.57
C THR A 651 -6.05 0.35 -45.15
N PHE A 652 -5.23 1.30 -45.60
CA PHE A 652 -3.89 0.99 -46.10
C PHE A 652 -2.97 0.50 -44.98
N ILE A 653 -3.02 1.10 -43.79
CA ILE A 653 -2.22 0.64 -42.63
C ILE A 653 -2.53 -0.82 -42.31
N SER A 654 -3.81 -1.20 -42.27
CA SER A 654 -4.25 -2.57 -41.92
C SER A 654 -3.73 -3.64 -42.89
N ALA A 655 -3.46 -3.27 -44.14
CA ALA A 655 -2.89 -4.13 -45.17
C ALA A 655 -1.37 -3.94 -45.35
N GLY A 656 -0.70 -3.23 -44.43
CA GLY A 656 0.72 -2.91 -44.53
C GLY A 656 1.09 -2.12 -45.78
N TYR A 657 0.18 -1.25 -46.25
CA TYR A 657 0.28 -0.44 -47.47
C TYR A 657 0.37 -1.22 -48.79
N ARG A 658 0.04 -2.52 -48.79
CA ARG A 658 0.20 -3.40 -49.98
C ARG A 658 -1.04 -3.53 -50.85
N THR A 659 -2.23 -3.45 -50.26
CA THR A 659 -3.52 -3.64 -50.96
C THR A 659 -4.59 -2.75 -50.33
N PHE A 660 -5.69 -2.51 -51.05
CA PHE A 660 -6.81 -1.72 -50.52
C PHE A 660 -8.07 -2.59 -50.39
N ASP A 661 -8.51 -2.84 -49.16
CA ASP A 661 -9.71 -3.65 -48.88
C ASP A 661 -10.95 -2.77 -48.74
N VAL A 662 -11.91 -2.97 -49.66
CA VAL A 662 -13.17 -2.22 -49.73
C VAL A 662 -14.07 -2.46 -48.51
N ASN A 663 -14.07 -3.67 -47.93
CA ASN A 663 -14.86 -4.00 -46.74
C ASN A 663 -14.30 -3.32 -45.49
N LEU A 664 -12.97 -3.29 -45.35
CA LEU A 664 -12.30 -2.59 -44.25
C LEU A 664 -12.51 -1.08 -44.38
N PHE A 665 -12.35 -0.52 -45.58
CA PHE A 665 -12.62 0.90 -45.81
C PHE A 665 -14.06 1.29 -45.49
N THR A 666 -15.03 0.49 -45.94
CA THR A 666 -16.45 0.71 -45.67
C THR A 666 -16.74 0.65 -44.17
N SER A 667 -16.17 -0.34 -43.47
CA SER A 667 -16.35 -0.52 -42.03
C SER A 667 -15.69 0.60 -41.22
N PHE A 668 -14.44 0.95 -41.50
CA PHE A 668 -13.74 2.06 -40.84
C PHE A 668 -14.43 3.39 -41.10
N SER A 669 -14.93 3.63 -42.31
CA SER A 669 -15.67 4.84 -42.63
C SER A 669 -16.97 4.93 -41.84
N ILE A 670 -17.78 3.86 -41.80
CA ILE A 670 -19.05 3.85 -41.06
C ILE A 670 -18.80 4.03 -39.55
N ILE A 671 -17.79 3.35 -38.99
CA ILE A 671 -17.45 3.47 -37.57
C ILE A 671 -17.00 4.89 -37.23
N ARG A 672 -16.12 5.50 -38.06
CA ARG A 672 -15.64 6.86 -37.83
C ARG A 672 -16.74 7.91 -38.01
N LEU A 673 -17.60 7.76 -39.01
CA LEU A 673 -18.79 8.61 -39.19
C LEU A 673 -19.79 8.47 -38.04
N SER A 674 -19.98 7.25 -37.55
CA SER A 674 -20.81 6.97 -36.37
C SER A 674 -20.30 7.73 -35.15
N LYS A 675 -19.00 7.64 -34.88
CA LYS A 675 -18.34 8.39 -33.79
C LYS A 675 -18.47 9.90 -33.97
N TRP A 676 -18.33 10.40 -35.21
CA TRP A 676 -18.37 11.83 -35.49
C TRP A 676 -19.78 12.44 -35.41
N ILE A 677 -20.80 11.76 -35.94
CA ILE A 677 -22.17 12.28 -36.04
C ILE A 677 -23.04 11.84 -34.84
N GLY A 678 -22.59 10.84 -34.07
CA GLY A 678 -23.33 10.30 -32.93
C GLY A 678 -24.51 9.40 -33.31
N ILE A 679 -24.49 8.82 -34.52
CA ILE A 679 -25.52 7.92 -35.05
C ILE A 679 -24.95 6.50 -35.08
N TYR A 680 -25.74 5.49 -34.70
CA TYR A 680 -25.25 4.11 -34.66
C TYR A 680 -24.76 3.60 -36.04
N PRO A 681 -23.69 2.78 -36.10
CA PRO A 681 -23.11 2.28 -37.35
C PRO A 681 -24.13 1.60 -38.27
N GLU A 682 -25.05 0.83 -37.69
CA GLU A 682 -26.09 0.11 -38.44
C GLU A 682 -27.09 1.05 -39.12
N ILE A 683 -27.40 2.20 -38.51
CA ILE A 683 -28.30 3.20 -39.10
C ILE A 683 -27.61 3.87 -40.29
N ILE A 684 -26.34 4.24 -40.14
CA ILE A 684 -25.53 4.83 -41.23
C ILE A 684 -25.40 3.84 -42.39
N ARG A 685 -25.16 2.57 -42.08
CA ARG A 685 -25.07 1.47 -43.04
C ARG A 685 -26.37 1.24 -43.79
N ASP A 686 -27.50 1.17 -43.08
CA ASP A 686 -28.83 1.00 -43.70
C ASP A 686 -29.18 2.19 -44.61
N SER A 687 -28.87 3.42 -44.18
CA SER A 687 -29.07 4.62 -45.02
C SER A 687 -28.15 4.60 -46.26
N LEU A 688 -26.87 4.22 -46.12
CA LEU A 688 -25.94 4.05 -47.24
C LEU A 688 -26.40 2.95 -48.21
N SER A 689 -26.85 1.79 -47.71
CA SER A 689 -27.32 0.66 -48.52
C SER A 689 -28.59 1.01 -49.32
N LYS A 690 -29.55 1.73 -48.71
CA LYS A 690 -30.78 2.20 -49.38
C LYS A 690 -30.52 3.14 -50.56
N ILE A 691 -29.46 3.93 -50.49
CA ILE A 691 -29.11 4.93 -51.52
C ILE A 691 -28.17 4.32 -52.57
N ALA A 692 -27.19 3.49 -52.15
CA ALA A 692 -26.29 2.79 -53.07
C ALA A 692 -27.04 1.88 -54.07
N GLY A 693 -28.20 1.33 -53.67
CA GLY A 693 -29.06 0.50 -54.53
C GLY A 693 -30.01 1.25 -55.47
N ARG A 694 -30.18 2.58 -55.32
CA ARG A 694 -31.01 3.39 -56.22
C ARG A 694 -30.11 4.05 -57.25
N SER A 695 -30.21 3.66 -58.53
CA SER A 695 -29.45 4.25 -59.63
C SER A 695 -29.43 5.78 -59.56
N ILE A 696 -28.32 6.36 -59.09
CA ILE A 696 -28.10 7.81 -59.06
C ILE A 696 -27.84 8.23 -60.52
N GLY A 697 -28.93 8.47 -61.25
CA GLY A 697 -28.89 9.07 -62.56
C GLY A 697 -28.41 10.51 -62.45
N LYS A 698 -27.09 10.69 -62.60
CA LYS A 698 -26.29 11.94 -62.80
C LYS A 698 -25.05 11.95 -61.88
N ILE A 699 -24.17 10.96 -62.03
CA ILE A 699 -22.79 11.08 -61.52
C ILE A 699 -21.92 11.67 -62.65
N PRO A 700 -21.22 12.81 -62.47
CA PRO A 700 -20.50 13.50 -63.55
C PRO A 700 -19.16 12.87 -63.97
N VAL A 701 -18.86 11.61 -63.61
CA VAL A 701 -17.51 11.05 -63.81
C VAL A 701 -17.61 9.68 -64.45
N GLU A 702 -17.15 9.56 -65.69
CA GLU A 702 -17.16 8.31 -66.47
C GLU A 702 -16.37 7.17 -65.79
N GLU A 703 -15.38 7.52 -64.95
CA GLU A 703 -14.57 6.57 -64.16
C GLU A 703 -15.36 5.86 -63.05
N LEU A 704 -16.52 6.37 -62.64
CA LEU A 704 -17.32 5.81 -61.52
C LEU A 704 -18.31 4.69 -61.93
N LYS A 705 -18.45 4.41 -63.24
CA LYS A 705 -19.39 3.37 -63.73
C LYS A 705 -18.93 1.93 -63.48
N SER A 706 -17.65 1.69 -63.19
CA SER A 706 -17.04 0.35 -63.08
C SER A 706 -16.95 -0.23 -61.66
N LEU A 707 -17.27 0.57 -60.63
CA LEU A 707 -17.04 0.26 -59.20
C LEU A 707 -18.26 -0.03 -58.28
N PRO A 708 -19.56 0.02 -58.68
CA PRO A 708 -20.67 -0.12 -57.71
C PRO A 708 -20.77 -1.47 -56.98
N GLY A 709 -20.29 -2.57 -57.56
CA GLY A 709 -20.55 -3.93 -57.05
C GLY A 709 -19.90 -4.24 -55.70
N SER A 710 -18.60 -3.98 -55.55
CA SER A 710 -17.85 -4.35 -54.34
C SER A 710 -18.21 -3.50 -53.12
N PHE A 711 -18.60 -2.24 -53.32
CA PHE A 711 -19.04 -1.36 -52.24
C PHE A 711 -20.46 -1.71 -51.75
N ALA A 712 -21.36 -2.07 -52.66
CA ALA A 712 -22.70 -2.55 -52.29
C ALA A 712 -22.64 -3.91 -51.55
N GLU A 713 -21.77 -4.82 -51.98
CA GLU A 713 -21.49 -6.06 -51.24
C GLU A 713 -20.89 -5.79 -49.84
N ALA A 714 -19.96 -4.83 -49.74
CA ALA A 714 -19.38 -4.42 -48.46
C ALA A 714 -20.40 -3.84 -47.47
N LEU A 715 -21.37 -3.06 -47.96
CA LEU A 715 -22.47 -2.52 -47.15
C LEU A 715 -23.43 -3.61 -46.65
N ASN A 716 -23.59 -4.70 -47.40
CA ASN A 716 -24.45 -5.83 -47.05
C ASN A 716 -23.74 -6.91 -46.22
N THR A 717 -22.43 -6.75 -45.98
CA THR A 717 -21.66 -7.67 -45.14
C THR A 717 -21.81 -7.26 -43.66
N PRO A 718 -22.42 -8.09 -42.78
CA PRO A 718 -22.58 -7.75 -41.37
C PRO A 718 -21.21 -7.54 -40.73
N LEU A 719 -21.06 -6.49 -39.91
CA LEU A 719 -19.86 -6.30 -39.10
C LEU A 719 -19.66 -7.59 -38.29
N LYS A 720 -18.49 -8.24 -38.39
CA LYS A 720 -18.08 -9.26 -37.42
C LYS A 720 -17.86 -8.59 -36.06
N THR A 721 -18.93 -8.11 -35.43
CA THR A 721 -18.99 -7.96 -33.98
C THR A 721 -19.16 -9.36 -33.44
N MET A 722 -18.25 -9.80 -32.56
CA MET A 722 -18.48 -11.02 -31.80
C MET A 722 -19.89 -10.93 -31.19
N GLY A 723 -20.69 -11.97 -31.43
CA GLY A 723 -22.05 -12.08 -30.92
C GLY A 723 -22.12 -11.72 -29.44
N GLY A 724 -23.25 -11.14 -29.05
CA GLY A 724 -23.50 -10.54 -27.75
C GLY A 724 -22.85 -11.29 -26.59
N TRP A 725 -22.32 -10.52 -25.64
CA TRP A 725 -21.97 -10.98 -24.31
C TRP A 725 -23.24 -11.50 -23.62
N ASN A 726 -23.62 -12.73 -23.97
CA ASN A 726 -24.69 -13.47 -23.33
C ASN A 726 -24.08 -14.07 -22.07
N GLY A 727 -24.68 -13.79 -20.92
CA GLY A 727 -24.16 -14.02 -19.57
C GLY A 727 -23.95 -15.47 -19.13
N ASN A 728 -23.33 -16.31 -19.97
CA ASN A 728 -22.71 -17.57 -19.56
C ASN A 728 -21.19 -17.34 -19.43
N ASN A 729 -20.55 -18.00 -18.46
CA ASN A 729 -19.18 -17.75 -17.96
C ASN A 729 -18.02 -17.87 -18.98
N GLU A 730 -18.28 -18.07 -20.27
CA GLU A 730 -17.28 -18.22 -21.33
C GLU A 730 -17.40 -17.12 -22.40
N GLY A 731 -17.59 -15.86 -21.97
CA GLY A 731 -17.53 -14.72 -22.89
C GLY A 731 -16.14 -14.53 -23.53
N PRO A 732 -16.04 -13.80 -24.66
CA PRO A 732 -14.79 -13.66 -25.41
C PRO A 732 -13.64 -13.06 -24.58
N ASP A 733 -12.40 -13.32 -25.02
CA ASP A 733 -11.19 -12.81 -24.38
C ASP A 733 -11.21 -11.27 -24.31
N ILE A 734 -11.03 -10.74 -23.10
CA ILE A 734 -11.08 -9.31 -22.79
C ILE A 734 -10.03 -8.53 -23.60
N ARG A 735 -8.86 -9.13 -23.86
CA ARG A 735 -7.79 -8.52 -24.67
C ARG A 735 -8.23 -8.34 -26.14
N SER A 736 -8.92 -9.33 -26.69
CA SER A 736 -9.49 -9.24 -28.05
C SER A 736 -10.60 -8.19 -28.14
N VAL A 737 -11.37 -7.96 -27.07
CA VAL A 737 -12.41 -6.92 -27.04
C VAL A 737 -11.79 -5.52 -26.97
N ILE A 738 -10.79 -5.32 -26.11
CA ILE A 738 -10.13 -4.01 -25.96
C ILE A 738 -9.42 -3.60 -27.24
N SER A 739 -8.67 -4.51 -27.85
CA SER A 739 -7.98 -4.27 -29.13
C SER A 739 -8.95 -3.87 -30.25
N GLN A 740 -10.13 -4.50 -30.34
CA GLN A 740 -11.13 -4.17 -31.38
C GLN A 740 -11.62 -2.72 -31.34
N TYR A 741 -11.77 -2.13 -30.15
CA TYR A 741 -12.36 -0.78 -29.99
C TYR A 741 -11.34 0.35 -29.85
N THR A 742 -10.12 0.04 -29.41
CA THR A 742 -9.08 1.05 -29.13
C THR A 742 -8.03 1.20 -30.23
N ALA A 743 -7.56 0.08 -30.82
CA ALA A 743 -6.66 0.05 -31.98
C ALA A 743 -6.59 -1.37 -32.56
N PRO A 744 -7.48 -1.77 -33.49
CA PRO A 744 -7.54 -3.12 -34.02
C PRO A 744 -6.23 -3.57 -34.71
N GLU A 745 -5.43 -2.63 -35.21
CA GLU A 745 -4.10 -2.83 -35.79
C GLU A 745 -3.05 -3.32 -34.77
N ASN A 746 -3.23 -3.03 -33.48
CA ASN A 746 -2.29 -3.37 -32.40
C ASN A 746 -2.73 -4.59 -31.59
N LYS A 747 -3.57 -5.46 -32.18
CA LYS A 747 -4.17 -6.61 -31.48
C LYS A 747 -3.14 -7.58 -30.85
N ASN A 748 -1.90 -7.60 -31.35
CA ASN A 748 -0.83 -8.47 -30.86
C ASN A 748 0.16 -7.76 -29.91
N ASP A 749 0.00 -6.45 -29.65
CA ASP A 749 0.87 -5.70 -28.72
C ASP A 749 0.25 -5.73 -27.31
N GLU A 750 0.76 -6.63 -26.47
CA GLU A 750 0.26 -6.81 -25.10
C GLU A 750 0.41 -5.57 -24.24
N GLU A 751 1.51 -4.83 -24.37
CA GLU A 751 1.74 -3.63 -23.55
C GLU A 751 0.83 -2.48 -23.98
N PHE A 752 0.48 -2.40 -25.27
CA PHE A 752 -0.57 -1.50 -25.73
C PHE A 752 -1.93 -1.85 -25.13
N VAL A 753 -2.33 -3.13 -25.17
CA VAL A 753 -3.62 -3.59 -24.64
C VAL A 753 -3.73 -3.32 -23.14
N LEU A 754 -2.67 -3.53 -22.36
CA LEU A 754 -2.65 -3.24 -20.93
C LEU A 754 -2.73 -1.73 -20.63
N ARG A 755 -2.03 -0.88 -21.39
CA ARG A 755 -2.16 0.58 -21.26
C ARG A 755 -3.53 1.09 -21.66
N ALA A 756 -4.12 0.55 -22.73
CA ALA A 756 -5.48 0.86 -23.14
C ALA A 756 -6.49 0.43 -22.07
N SER A 757 -6.27 -0.73 -21.43
CA SER A 757 -7.10 -1.24 -20.34
C SER A 757 -7.14 -0.26 -19.16
N LEU A 758 -5.99 0.27 -18.74
CA LEU A 758 -5.90 1.28 -17.67
C LEU A 758 -6.64 2.57 -18.04
N ARG A 759 -6.46 3.07 -19.28
CA ARG A 759 -7.15 4.28 -19.76
C ARG A 759 -8.66 4.12 -19.80
N ILE A 760 -9.16 2.95 -20.22
CA ILE A 760 -10.61 2.66 -20.23
C ILE A 760 -11.16 2.69 -18.81
N LEU A 761 -10.43 2.09 -17.86
CA LEU A 761 -10.83 2.09 -16.45
C LEU A 761 -10.83 3.51 -15.86
N GLU A 762 -9.76 4.27 -16.08
CA GLU A 762 -9.62 5.66 -15.61
C GLU A 762 -10.72 6.56 -16.21
N TYR A 763 -11.04 6.38 -17.50
CA TYR A 763 -12.16 7.06 -18.13
C TYR A 763 -13.50 6.68 -17.48
N TYR A 764 -13.72 5.39 -17.22
CA TYR A 764 -14.95 4.94 -16.55
C TYR A 764 -15.08 5.52 -15.14
N LEU A 765 -13.99 5.53 -14.36
CA LEU A 765 -13.98 6.10 -13.01
C LEU A 765 -14.22 7.62 -13.03
N THR A 766 -13.80 8.31 -14.09
CA THR A 766 -13.95 9.77 -14.24
C THR A 766 -15.33 10.17 -14.77
N TYR A 767 -15.95 9.36 -15.64
CA TYR A 767 -17.18 9.74 -16.35
C TYR A 767 -18.37 8.81 -16.14
N ALA A 768 -18.22 7.74 -15.34
CA ALA A 768 -19.22 6.70 -15.09
C ALA A 768 -19.77 6.02 -16.36
N ARG A 769 -19.03 6.08 -17.46
CA ARG A 769 -19.37 5.50 -18.77
C ARG A 769 -18.09 5.09 -19.50
N LEU A 770 -18.17 4.14 -20.42
CA LEU A 770 -17.02 3.77 -21.25
C LEU A 770 -16.72 4.88 -22.28
N PRO A 771 -15.48 4.94 -22.82
CA PRO A 771 -15.15 5.83 -23.92
C PRO A 771 -16.14 5.67 -25.07
N ASP A 772 -16.42 6.76 -25.80
CA ASP A 772 -17.40 6.79 -26.90
C ASP A 772 -17.09 5.80 -28.04
N GLU A 773 -15.91 5.19 -28.00
CA GLU A 773 -15.46 4.13 -28.91
C GLU A 773 -16.13 2.79 -28.66
N PHE A 774 -16.64 2.57 -27.45
CA PHE A 774 -17.35 1.36 -27.06
C PHE A 774 -18.86 1.52 -27.31
N PRO A 775 -19.56 0.45 -27.73
CA PRO A 775 -21.01 0.48 -27.88
C PRO A 775 -21.68 0.66 -26.51
N ARG A 776 -22.88 1.25 -26.50
CA ARG A 776 -23.72 1.30 -25.30
C ARG A 776 -24.20 -0.11 -24.96
N TRP A 777 -23.53 -0.74 -24.01
CA TRP A 777 -23.91 -2.05 -23.50
C TRP A 777 -25.06 -1.96 -22.50
N ALA A 778 -25.91 -3.00 -22.48
CA ALA A 778 -26.83 -3.21 -21.37
C ALA A 778 -26.03 -3.36 -20.06
N GLN A 779 -26.63 -2.94 -18.93
CA GLN A 779 -25.94 -2.87 -17.65
C GLN A 779 -25.26 -4.18 -17.23
N GLY A 780 -25.86 -5.34 -17.53
CA GLY A 780 -25.28 -6.66 -17.23
C GLY A 780 -23.99 -6.93 -18.01
N SER A 781 -23.96 -6.58 -19.31
CA SER A 781 -22.78 -6.76 -20.15
C SER A 781 -21.66 -5.79 -19.77
N LEU A 782 -22.00 -4.54 -19.42
CA LEU A 782 -21.04 -3.56 -18.88
C LEU A 782 -20.40 -4.05 -17.57
N ASN A 783 -21.22 -4.54 -16.64
CA ASN A 783 -20.73 -5.07 -15.36
C ASN A 783 -19.75 -6.23 -15.57
N THR A 784 -20.08 -7.14 -16.48
CA THR A 784 -19.22 -8.29 -16.79
C THR A 784 -17.90 -7.82 -17.42
N PHE A 785 -17.95 -6.83 -18.31
CA PHE A 785 -16.75 -6.27 -18.94
C PHE A 785 -15.83 -5.62 -17.92
N LEU A 786 -16.35 -4.73 -17.07
CA LEU A 786 -15.57 -4.08 -16.01
C LEU A 786 -14.96 -5.10 -15.06
N LYS A 787 -15.70 -6.16 -14.72
CA LYS A 787 -15.20 -7.25 -13.88
C LYS A 787 -13.98 -7.94 -14.51
N LYS A 788 -14.08 -8.33 -15.79
CA LYS A 788 -12.95 -8.94 -16.52
C LYS A 788 -11.77 -7.98 -16.75
N LEU A 789 -12.05 -6.69 -16.99
CA LEU A 789 -11.04 -5.64 -17.14
C LEU A 789 -10.21 -5.50 -15.86
N LEU A 790 -10.89 -5.43 -14.70
CA LEU A 790 -10.24 -5.33 -13.41
C LEU A 790 -9.47 -6.60 -13.03
N GLN A 791 -10.02 -7.78 -13.31
CA GLN A 791 -9.32 -9.06 -13.15
C GLN A 791 -8.03 -9.13 -14.00
N LEU A 792 -8.05 -8.61 -15.22
CA LEU A 792 -6.84 -8.50 -16.04
C LEU A 792 -5.82 -7.54 -15.41
N LEU A 793 -6.26 -6.35 -14.98
CA LEU A 793 -5.37 -5.32 -14.47
C LEU A 793 -4.76 -5.68 -13.10
N ILE A 794 -5.51 -6.33 -12.21
CA ILE A 794 -4.97 -6.75 -10.91
C ILE A 794 -3.90 -7.84 -11.08
N ARG A 795 -4.05 -8.70 -12.09
CA ARG A 795 -3.08 -9.77 -12.38
C ARG A 795 -1.82 -9.24 -13.07
N GLU A 796 -1.97 -8.35 -14.05
CA GLU A 796 -0.86 -7.96 -14.93
C GLU A 796 -0.23 -6.59 -14.60
N LYS A 797 -0.98 -5.67 -13.97
CA LYS A 797 -0.53 -4.29 -13.66
C LYS A 797 -1.04 -3.79 -12.29
N PRO A 798 -0.81 -4.50 -11.17
CA PRO A 798 -1.37 -4.14 -9.85
C PRO A 798 -0.91 -2.76 -9.33
N VAL A 799 0.35 -2.38 -9.57
CA VAL A 799 0.89 -1.07 -9.14
C VAL A 799 0.21 0.09 -9.87
N ALA A 800 0.05 -0.04 -11.19
CA ALA A 800 -0.61 0.99 -12.00
C ALA A 800 -2.11 1.08 -11.69
N LEU A 801 -2.76 -0.06 -11.45
CA LEU A 801 -4.14 -0.11 -10.98
C LEU A 801 -4.30 0.62 -9.64
N ARG A 802 -3.38 0.41 -8.68
CA ARG A 802 -3.37 1.12 -7.40
C ARG A 802 -3.22 2.63 -7.58
N ALA A 803 -2.33 3.07 -8.48
CA ALA A 803 -2.14 4.49 -8.79
C ALA A 803 -3.41 5.15 -9.34
N VAL A 804 -4.17 4.47 -10.22
CA VAL A 804 -5.47 4.97 -10.71
C VAL A 804 -6.46 5.14 -9.56
N PHE A 805 -6.60 4.15 -8.66
CA PHE A 805 -7.52 4.24 -7.52
C PHE A 805 -7.08 5.25 -6.43
N GLN A 806 -5.83 5.70 -6.41
CA GLN A 806 -5.36 6.74 -5.49
C GLN A 806 -5.76 8.17 -5.90
N GLN A 807 -6.12 8.41 -7.17
CA GLN A 807 -6.49 9.75 -7.65
C GLN A 807 -7.86 10.22 -7.13
N ASP A 808 -7.91 11.39 -6.49
CA ASP A 808 -9.15 11.96 -5.93
C ASP A 808 -10.12 12.56 -6.97
N THR A 809 -9.77 12.53 -8.25
CA THR A 809 -10.53 13.14 -9.37
C THR A 809 -11.67 12.26 -9.90
N HIS A 810 -11.80 11.03 -9.40
CA HIS A 810 -12.77 10.05 -9.88
C HIS A 810 -14.14 10.18 -9.19
N LEU A 811 -15.22 9.89 -9.92
CA LEU A 811 -16.58 10.01 -9.42
C LEU A 811 -16.87 8.98 -8.30
N PRO A 812 -17.39 9.41 -7.13
CA PRO A 812 -17.70 8.49 -6.03
C PRO A 812 -18.70 7.40 -6.42
N ALA A 813 -19.72 7.73 -7.24
CA ALA A 813 -20.68 6.76 -7.75
C ALA A 813 -20.04 5.68 -8.65
N ALA A 814 -19.04 6.04 -9.47
CA ALA A 814 -18.34 5.08 -10.32
C ALA A 814 -17.43 4.16 -9.50
N ARG A 815 -16.75 4.70 -8.48
CA ARG A 815 -15.95 3.92 -7.51
C ARG A 815 -16.83 2.95 -6.74
N LEU A 816 -17.94 3.41 -6.19
CA LEU A 816 -18.91 2.55 -5.50
C LEU A 816 -19.39 1.43 -6.41
N ARG A 817 -19.65 1.72 -7.69
CA ARG A 817 -20.07 0.71 -8.65
C ARG A 817 -19.02 -0.40 -8.81
N ILE A 818 -17.73 -0.07 -8.77
CA ILE A 818 -16.68 -1.08 -8.77
C ILE A 818 -16.75 -1.96 -7.52
N HIS A 819 -16.92 -1.37 -6.33
CA HIS A 819 -17.12 -2.16 -5.10
C HIS A 819 -18.34 -3.09 -5.20
N ASP A 820 -19.44 -2.63 -5.77
CA ASP A 820 -20.66 -3.43 -5.95
C ASP A 820 -20.44 -4.66 -6.84
N LEU A 821 -19.63 -4.56 -7.89
CA LEU A 821 -19.37 -5.67 -8.83
C LEU A 821 -18.75 -6.91 -8.17
N PHE A 822 -18.01 -6.71 -7.07
CA PHE A 822 -17.30 -7.76 -6.38
C PHE A 822 -17.92 -8.15 -5.03
N SER A 823 -18.96 -7.45 -4.57
CA SER A 823 -19.60 -7.65 -3.25
C SER A 823 -20.22 -9.04 -2.97
N ALA A 824 -20.54 -9.82 -4.01
CA ALA A 824 -21.32 -11.06 -3.90
C ALA A 824 -20.56 -12.34 -4.28
N ASP A 825 -19.28 -12.25 -4.67
CA ASP A 825 -18.54 -13.34 -5.33
C ASP A 825 -17.18 -13.55 -4.66
N THR A 826 -16.98 -14.65 -3.91
CA THR A 826 -15.82 -14.81 -3.00
C THR A 826 -14.73 -15.78 -3.46
N ASP A 827 -14.78 -16.26 -4.70
CA ASP A 827 -13.88 -17.31 -5.18
C ASP A 827 -12.91 -16.81 -6.27
N GLY A 828 -11.68 -17.36 -6.28
CA GLY A 828 -10.67 -17.11 -7.31
C GLY A 828 -10.22 -15.65 -7.44
N ASP A 829 -10.08 -15.16 -8.67
CA ASP A 829 -9.60 -13.80 -9.00
C ASP A 829 -10.49 -12.68 -8.43
N ASN A 830 -11.76 -12.97 -8.08
CA ASN A 830 -12.64 -12.01 -7.44
C ASN A 830 -12.24 -11.71 -5.99
N LYS A 831 -11.64 -12.68 -5.30
CA LYS A 831 -11.12 -12.51 -3.94
C LYS A 831 -9.93 -11.54 -3.94
N ASN A 832 -9.00 -11.70 -4.88
CA ASN A 832 -7.87 -10.80 -5.05
C ASN A 832 -8.34 -9.35 -5.29
N MET A 833 -9.40 -9.17 -6.10
CA MET A 833 -9.97 -7.84 -6.33
C MET A 833 -10.70 -7.29 -5.10
N GLN A 834 -11.45 -8.12 -4.35
CA GLN A 834 -12.04 -7.70 -3.08
C GLN A 834 -11.00 -7.24 -2.07
N ASP A 835 -9.88 -7.97 -1.96
CA ASP A 835 -8.79 -7.65 -1.07
C ASP A 835 -8.10 -6.34 -1.47
N PHE A 836 -7.87 -6.12 -2.77
CA PHE A 836 -7.40 -4.84 -3.30
C PHE A 836 -8.36 -3.69 -2.97
N LEU A 837 -9.67 -3.87 -3.21
CA LEU A 837 -10.67 -2.82 -2.98
C LEU A 837 -10.86 -2.49 -1.49
N LYS A 838 -10.47 -3.37 -0.55
CA LYS A 838 -10.54 -3.06 0.90
C LYS A 838 -9.74 -1.81 1.26
N GLU A 839 -8.59 -1.59 0.60
CA GLU A 839 -7.72 -0.42 0.83
C GLU A 839 -8.46 0.91 0.60
N PHE A 840 -9.37 0.94 -0.37
CA PHE A 840 -10.08 2.15 -0.80
C PHE A 840 -11.51 2.24 -0.26
N ARG A 841 -12.05 1.13 0.26
CA ARG A 841 -13.48 0.97 0.61
C ARG A 841 -13.99 2.07 1.52
N LEU A 842 -13.33 2.34 2.67
CA LEU A 842 -13.84 3.33 3.62
C LEU A 842 -13.88 4.73 3.00
N LYS A 843 -12.80 5.13 2.32
CA LYS A 843 -12.68 6.43 1.66
C LYS A 843 -13.76 6.61 0.58
N ASP A 844 -13.88 5.64 -0.33
CA ASP A 844 -14.83 5.70 -1.44
C ASP A 844 -16.29 5.70 -0.97
N LEU A 845 -16.61 4.89 0.06
CA LEU A 845 -17.94 4.86 0.66
C LEU A 845 -18.29 6.18 1.33
N LEU A 846 -17.34 6.82 2.04
CA LEU A 846 -17.56 8.11 2.69
C LEU A 846 -17.74 9.24 1.66
N GLN A 847 -16.96 9.25 0.58
CA GLN A 847 -17.12 10.21 -0.51
C GLN A 847 -18.50 10.09 -1.17
N TYR A 848 -18.95 8.88 -1.46
CA TYR A 848 -20.29 8.65 -2.03
C TYR A 848 -21.41 9.02 -1.04
N LEU A 849 -21.25 8.67 0.24
CA LEU A 849 -22.21 9.01 1.28
C LEU A 849 -22.39 10.52 1.41
N ASN A 850 -21.30 11.30 1.36
CA ASN A 850 -21.37 12.76 1.39
C ASN A 850 -22.13 13.32 0.17
N GLU A 851 -21.83 12.84 -1.03
CA GLU A 851 -22.51 13.26 -2.28
C GLU A 851 -24.03 13.00 -2.23
N ILE A 852 -24.44 11.80 -1.83
CA ILE A 852 -25.86 11.44 -1.76
C ILE A 852 -26.56 12.09 -0.57
N ALA A 853 -25.90 12.23 0.58
CA ALA A 853 -26.48 12.88 1.75
C ALA A 853 -26.80 14.36 1.47
N ASN A 854 -25.95 15.07 0.72
CA ASN A 854 -26.23 16.43 0.25
C ASN A 854 -27.53 16.46 -0.59
N LEU A 855 -27.65 15.56 -1.58
CA LEU A 855 -28.83 15.49 -2.46
C LEU A 855 -30.15 15.24 -1.71
N TYR A 856 -30.17 14.34 -0.72
CA TYR A 856 -31.40 13.94 -0.03
C TYR A 856 -31.75 14.81 1.20
N LEU A 857 -30.74 15.24 1.96
CA LEU A 857 -30.95 16.00 3.19
C LEU A 857 -30.80 17.52 2.99
N GLY A 858 -30.34 17.97 1.81
CA GLY A 858 -30.12 19.37 1.49
C GLY A 858 -29.02 20.01 2.36
N ILE A 859 -28.04 19.19 2.76
CA ILE A 859 -26.96 19.62 3.65
C ILE A 859 -25.77 20.03 2.78
N PRO A 860 -25.27 21.29 2.87
CA PRO A 860 -24.20 21.78 2.01
C PRO A 860 -22.93 20.91 2.06
N ASP A 861 -22.20 20.82 0.94
CA ASP A 861 -21.05 19.93 0.67
C ASP A 861 -19.91 19.96 1.71
N ASN A 862 -19.87 20.97 2.58
CA ASN A 862 -18.73 21.26 3.45
C ASN A 862 -18.79 20.58 4.83
N LYS A 863 -19.83 19.79 5.11
CA LYS A 863 -19.89 18.98 6.33
C LYS A 863 -19.53 17.53 5.99
N ILE A 864 -18.27 17.16 6.24
CA ILE A 864 -17.90 15.74 6.31
C ILE A 864 -18.66 15.18 7.51
N PHE A 865 -19.53 14.20 7.27
CA PHE A 865 -20.26 13.52 8.34
C PHE A 865 -19.72 12.10 8.56
N PRO A 866 -18.63 11.92 9.32
CA PRO A 866 -18.30 10.59 9.86
C PRO A 866 -19.47 10.01 10.66
N GLY A 867 -20.30 10.88 11.26
CA GLY A 867 -21.47 10.52 12.06
C GLY A 867 -22.81 10.40 11.31
N VAL A 868 -22.90 10.60 9.99
CA VAL A 868 -24.20 10.41 9.29
C VAL A 868 -24.57 8.95 9.24
N LEU A 869 -23.61 8.06 8.97
CA LEU A 869 -23.89 6.64 8.98
C LEU A 869 -24.30 6.17 10.38
N ASP A 870 -23.60 6.61 11.43
CA ASP A 870 -23.98 6.29 12.82
C ASP A 870 -25.34 6.92 13.20
N LYS A 871 -25.63 8.14 12.73
CA LYS A 871 -26.95 8.77 12.93
C LYS A 871 -28.06 7.99 12.22
N LEU A 872 -27.83 7.58 10.98
CA LEU A 872 -28.77 6.77 10.19
C LEU A 872 -28.97 5.37 10.80
N ILE A 873 -27.99 4.88 11.56
CA ILE A 873 -27.98 3.54 12.14
C ILE A 873 -28.57 3.51 13.56
N HIS A 874 -28.35 4.54 14.38
CA HIS A 874 -28.66 4.49 15.82
C HIS A 874 -29.78 5.43 16.29
N HIS A 875 -30.32 6.29 15.42
CA HIS A 875 -31.37 7.24 15.77
C HIS A 875 -32.68 7.01 15.00
N ASP A 876 -33.77 7.51 15.58
CA ASP A 876 -35.08 7.54 14.92
C ASP A 876 -35.03 8.37 13.63
N LEU A 877 -35.33 7.70 12.51
CA LEU A 877 -35.22 8.30 11.18
C LEU A 877 -36.49 9.08 10.82
N ASN A 878 -36.31 10.29 10.29
CA ASN A 878 -37.39 11.02 9.64
C ASN A 878 -37.63 10.52 8.20
N GLY A 879 -38.67 11.04 7.53
CA GLY A 879 -39.06 10.58 6.19
C GLY A 879 -37.94 10.66 5.12
N LYS A 880 -37.12 11.72 5.14
CA LYS A 880 -36.01 11.90 4.20
C LYS A 880 -34.81 11.01 4.54
N GLU A 881 -34.51 10.85 5.82
CA GLU A 881 -33.44 9.96 6.31
C GLU A 881 -33.74 8.49 5.99
N LYS A 882 -35.01 8.07 6.05
CA LYS A 882 -35.44 6.73 5.60
C LYS A 882 -35.23 6.52 4.10
N GLU A 883 -35.46 7.54 3.28
CA GLU A 883 -35.27 7.47 1.83
C GLU A 883 -33.79 7.40 1.46
N LEU A 884 -32.97 8.22 2.11
CA LEU A 884 -31.51 8.17 2.01
C LEU A 884 -30.97 6.78 2.41
N LEU A 885 -31.42 6.23 3.54
CA LEU A 885 -30.98 4.90 3.98
C LEU A 885 -31.38 3.81 2.98
N ARG A 886 -32.57 3.86 2.38
CA ARG A 886 -32.94 2.92 1.29
C ARG A 886 -32.03 3.05 0.08
N HIS A 887 -31.69 4.28 -0.30
CA HIS A 887 -30.78 4.52 -1.41
C HIS A 887 -29.40 3.92 -1.14
N LEU A 888 -28.84 4.18 0.05
CA LEU A 888 -27.53 3.66 0.46
C LEU A 888 -27.52 2.13 0.55
N LEU A 889 -28.52 1.53 1.18
CA LEU A 889 -28.65 0.08 1.33
C LEU A 889 -28.96 -0.65 0.01
N SER A 890 -29.31 0.09 -1.06
CA SER A 890 -29.47 -0.50 -2.39
C SER A 890 -28.13 -0.91 -3.01
N SER A 891 -27.02 -0.32 -2.56
CA SER A 891 -25.66 -0.74 -2.90
C SER A 891 -25.27 -2.00 -2.10
N PRO A 892 -24.97 -3.12 -2.78
CA PRO A 892 -24.40 -4.30 -2.14
C PRO A 892 -23.14 -4.03 -1.32
N ALA A 893 -22.24 -3.15 -1.77
CA ALA A 893 -21.00 -2.85 -1.07
C ALA A 893 -21.24 -2.11 0.26
N ILE A 894 -22.17 -1.15 0.28
CA ILE A 894 -22.57 -0.45 1.52
C ILE A 894 -23.27 -1.42 2.47
N ALA A 895 -24.21 -2.23 1.96
CA ALA A 895 -24.89 -3.23 2.77
C ALA A 895 -23.90 -4.24 3.38
N GLN A 896 -22.89 -4.68 2.63
CA GLN A 896 -21.83 -5.57 3.11
C GLN A 896 -20.96 -4.89 4.18
N TYR A 897 -20.60 -3.61 3.98
CA TYR A 897 -19.83 -2.83 4.95
C TYR A 897 -20.58 -2.69 6.28
N ILE A 898 -21.86 -2.33 6.25
CA ILE A 898 -22.71 -2.22 7.44
C ILE A 898 -22.87 -3.60 8.10
N ALA A 899 -23.13 -4.64 7.32
CA ALA A 899 -23.28 -6.01 7.82
C ALA A 899 -22.02 -6.56 8.51
N GLY A 900 -20.82 -6.16 8.06
CA GLY A 900 -19.56 -6.54 8.68
C GLY A 900 -19.20 -5.70 9.90
N LYS A 901 -19.58 -4.42 9.91
CA LYS A 901 -19.26 -3.48 11.00
C LYS A 901 -20.21 -3.59 12.20
N TYR A 902 -21.49 -3.89 11.96
CA TYR A 902 -22.53 -3.87 12.98
C TYR A 902 -23.24 -5.22 13.14
N GLY A 903 -23.68 -5.52 14.37
CA GLY A 903 -24.37 -6.76 14.74
C GLY A 903 -25.81 -6.85 14.26
N ASP A 904 -26.52 -7.89 14.71
CA ASP A 904 -27.94 -8.08 14.38
C ASP A 904 -28.85 -7.09 15.10
N ASP A 905 -28.40 -6.59 16.23
CA ASP A 905 -29.02 -5.50 16.97
C ASP A 905 -29.25 -4.29 16.05
N VAL A 906 -28.23 -3.91 15.27
CA VAL A 906 -28.35 -2.84 14.28
C VAL A 906 -29.31 -3.20 13.14
N LEU A 907 -29.23 -4.41 12.59
CA LEU A 907 -30.18 -4.86 11.57
C LEU A 907 -31.63 -4.78 12.07
N PHE A 908 -31.90 -5.29 13.27
CA PHE A 908 -33.25 -5.32 13.84
C PHE A 908 -33.73 -3.92 14.21
N HIS A 909 -32.86 -3.06 14.75
CA HIS A 909 -33.20 -1.67 15.03
C HIS A 909 -33.55 -0.89 13.75
N LEU A 910 -32.76 -1.07 12.67
CA LEU A 910 -33.07 -0.47 11.37
C LEU A 910 -34.40 -0.96 10.79
N LEU A 911 -34.70 -2.26 10.92
CA LEU A 911 -36.00 -2.83 10.54
C LEU A 911 -37.17 -2.21 11.32
N GLU A 912 -37.00 -2.03 12.63
CA GLU A 912 -38.00 -1.42 13.52
C GLU A 912 -38.24 0.05 13.16
N ASN A 913 -37.18 0.82 12.85
CA ASN A 913 -37.29 2.21 12.43
C ASN A 913 -37.89 2.39 11.03
N MET A 914 -37.65 1.46 10.12
CA MET A 914 -38.04 1.58 8.70
C MET A 914 -39.49 1.18 8.40
N ILE A 915 -40.17 0.43 9.27
CA ILE A 915 -41.50 -0.15 9.00
C ILE A 915 -42.54 0.33 10.02
N SER A 916 -43.60 1.01 9.55
CA SER A 916 -44.53 1.77 10.41
C SER A 916 -45.67 0.97 11.07
N ARG A 917 -45.92 -0.30 10.73
CA ARG A 917 -46.91 -1.16 11.45
C ARG A 917 -46.71 -2.69 11.29
N ASP A 918 -46.35 -3.18 10.10
CA ASP A 918 -46.12 -4.63 9.83
C ASP A 918 -44.69 -5.13 10.21
N GLY A 919 -43.84 -4.23 10.73
CA GLY A 919 -42.42 -4.49 10.96
C GLY A 919 -42.14 -5.46 12.10
N LYS A 920 -43.02 -5.51 13.11
CA LYS A 920 -42.85 -6.41 14.25
C LYS A 920 -42.92 -7.88 13.85
N GLU A 921 -43.80 -8.23 12.92
CA GLU A 921 -43.91 -9.60 12.39
C GLU A 921 -42.68 -9.98 11.56
N ALA A 922 -42.19 -9.06 10.72
CA ALA A 922 -40.98 -9.26 9.92
C ALA A 922 -39.71 -9.41 10.79
N VAL A 923 -39.56 -8.58 11.82
CA VAL A 923 -38.44 -8.68 12.78
C VAL A 923 -38.52 -9.99 13.56
N THR A 924 -39.71 -10.39 13.98
CA THR A 924 -39.93 -11.67 14.66
C THR A 924 -39.55 -12.85 13.76
N PHE A 925 -40.00 -12.83 12.51
CA PHE A 925 -39.63 -13.81 11.49
C PHE A 925 -38.10 -13.89 11.31
N LEU A 926 -37.42 -12.75 11.15
CA LEU A 926 -35.96 -12.74 10.93
C LEU A 926 -35.17 -13.18 12.17
N LYS A 927 -35.61 -12.82 13.38
CA LYS A 927 -35.04 -13.34 14.65
C LYS A 927 -35.18 -14.85 14.72
N GLU A 928 -36.32 -15.39 14.30
CA GLU A 928 -36.60 -16.82 14.26
C GLU A 928 -35.73 -17.55 13.23
N VAL A 929 -35.62 -17.01 12.00
CA VAL A 929 -34.71 -17.52 10.96
C VAL A 929 -33.28 -17.56 11.49
N ARG A 930 -32.79 -16.44 12.03
CA ARG A 930 -31.44 -16.36 12.57
C ARG A 930 -31.18 -17.40 13.67
N ARG A 931 -32.16 -17.62 14.55
CA ARG A 931 -32.09 -18.65 15.59
C ARG A 931 -31.92 -20.05 14.97
N ILE A 932 -32.67 -20.38 13.92
CA ILE A 932 -32.54 -21.66 13.21
C ILE A 932 -31.13 -21.82 12.63
N PHE A 933 -30.60 -20.82 11.93
CA PHE A 933 -29.24 -20.87 11.39
C PHE A 933 -28.16 -20.96 12.50
N SER A 934 -28.37 -20.31 13.65
CA SER A 934 -27.47 -20.37 14.80
C SER A 934 -27.36 -21.78 15.39
N LEU A 935 -28.47 -22.52 15.41
CA LEU A 935 -28.53 -23.90 15.90
C LEU A 935 -27.99 -24.87 14.84
N ALA A 936 -28.19 -24.56 13.57
CA ALA A 936 -27.82 -25.40 12.44
C ALA A 936 -26.31 -25.49 12.17
N ILE A 937 -25.60 -24.40 12.41
CA ILE A 937 -24.20 -24.29 12.07
C ILE A 937 -23.39 -24.36 13.37
N SER A 938 -22.62 -25.43 13.56
CA SER A 938 -21.78 -25.61 14.77
C SER A 938 -20.42 -24.92 14.66
N ASP A 939 -19.90 -24.77 13.44
CA ASP A 939 -18.63 -24.10 13.16
C ASP A 939 -18.77 -22.58 13.36
N THR A 940 -17.90 -22.01 14.20
CA THR A 940 -17.98 -20.59 14.60
C THR A 940 -17.61 -19.64 13.46
N LEU A 941 -16.60 -19.98 12.65
CA LEU A 941 -16.16 -19.16 11.52
C LEU A 941 -17.19 -19.18 10.39
N LEU A 942 -17.73 -20.36 10.12
CA LEU A 942 -18.76 -20.53 9.10
C LEU A 942 -20.07 -19.83 9.51
N LYS A 943 -20.43 -19.92 10.80
CA LYS A 943 -21.58 -19.21 11.37
C LYS A 943 -21.44 -17.71 11.17
N GLU A 944 -20.28 -17.14 11.47
CA GLU A 944 -20.04 -15.70 11.30
C GLU A 944 -20.16 -15.28 9.82
N LYS A 945 -19.59 -16.06 8.89
CA LYS A 945 -19.76 -15.82 7.44
C LYS A 945 -21.23 -15.83 7.00
N VAL A 946 -21.99 -16.84 7.41
CA VAL A 946 -23.42 -16.95 7.11
C VAL A 946 -24.21 -15.79 7.71
N PHE A 947 -23.80 -15.31 8.88
CA PHE A 947 -24.44 -14.21 9.59
C PHE A 947 -24.12 -12.82 9.03
N ILE A 948 -22.94 -12.62 8.45
CA ILE A 948 -22.63 -11.44 7.64
C ILE A 948 -23.51 -11.46 6.37
N LEU A 949 -23.59 -12.59 5.67
CA LEU A 949 -24.45 -12.73 4.48
C LEU A 949 -25.93 -12.53 4.81
N PHE A 950 -26.39 -13.05 5.96
CA PHE A 950 -27.74 -12.83 6.47
C PHE A 950 -28.00 -11.34 6.69
N ARG A 951 -27.11 -10.63 7.38
CA ARG A 951 -27.24 -9.18 7.60
C ARG A 951 -27.27 -8.42 6.27
N GLN A 952 -26.31 -8.69 5.39
CA GLN A 952 -26.22 -8.06 4.06
C GLN A 952 -27.51 -8.25 3.25
N PHE A 953 -27.99 -9.49 3.12
CA PHE A 953 -29.19 -9.80 2.36
C PHE A 953 -30.44 -9.08 2.91
N ASN A 954 -30.61 -9.06 4.23
CA ASN A 954 -31.76 -8.41 4.86
C ASN A 954 -31.69 -6.88 4.82
N LEU A 955 -30.49 -6.28 4.87
CA LEU A 955 -30.30 -4.85 4.64
C LEU A 955 -30.66 -4.45 3.21
N GLN A 956 -30.33 -5.28 2.22
CA GLN A 956 -30.73 -5.05 0.83
C GLN A 956 -32.23 -5.26 0.62
N LEU A 957 -32.83 -6.24 1.29
CA LEU A 957 -34.28 -6.45 1.30
C LEU A 957 -35.01 -5.20 1.84
N LEU A 958 -34.48 -4.60 2.91
CA LEU A 958 -34.96 -3.34 3.48
C LEU A 958 -34.91 -2.15 2.50
N ALA A 959 -33.89 -2.11 1.65
CA ALA A 959 -33.78 -1.10 0.59
C ALA A 959 -34.86 -1.23 -0.50
N GLY A 960 -35.63 -2.33 -0.50
CA GLY A 960 -36.65 -2.61 -1.52
C GLY A 960 -36.08 -3.22 -2.80
N THR A 961 -34.82 -3.67 -2.78
CA THR A 961 -34.18 -4.34 -3.94
C THR A 961 -34.84 -5.68 -4.26
N TYR A 962 -35.38 -6.36 -3.25
CA TYR A 962 -36.15 -7.59 -3.38
C TYR A 962 -37.59 -7.36 -2.90
N ARG A 963 -38.57 -7.82 -3.67
CA ARG A 963 -39.99 -7.81 -3.26
C ARG A 963 -40.36 -9.20 -2.75
N ILE A 964 -40.11 -9.44 -1.47
CA ILE A 964 -40.36 -10.74 -0.84
C ILE A 964 -41.58 -10.62 0.07
N GLN A 965 -42.63 -11.40 -0.22
CA GLN A 965 -43.91 -11.36 0.50
C GLN A 965 -44.21 -12.64 1.26
N THR A 966 -43.44 -13.71 1.03
CA THR A 966 -43.65 -15.02 1.66
C THR A 966 -42.33 -15.63 2.14
N PRO A 967 -42.34 -16.45 3.21
CA PRO A 967 -41.16 -17.20 3.66
C PRO A 967 -40.52 -18.04 2.55
N SER A 968 -41.32 -18.65 1.67
CA SER A 968 -40.81 -19.44 0.54
C SER A 968 -39.98 -18.59 -0.44
N GLN A 969 -40.46 -17.39 -0.79
CA GLN A 969 -39.71 -16.46 -1.64
C GLN A 969 -38.42 -16.01 -0.96
N TYR A 970 -38.46 -15.78 0.36
CA TYR A 970 -37.29 -15.41 1.16
C TYR A 970 -36.18 -16.45 1.02
N PHE A 971 -36.48 -17.72 1.30
CA PHE A 971 -35.47 -18.79 1.25
C PHE A 971 -35.01 -19.12 -0.17
N ASN A 972 -35.88 -18.97 -1.18
CA ASN A 972 -35.47 -19.11 -2.58
C ASN A 972 -34.45 -18.06 -3.01
N SER A 973 -34.45 -16.89 -2.40
CA SER A 973 -33.47 -15.83 -2.67
C SER A 973 -32.24 -15.91 -1.76
N PHE A 974 -32.42 -16.26 -0.48
CA PHE A 974 -31.32 -16.27 0.49
C PHE A 974 -30.46 -17.53 0.44
N LEU A 975 -31.06 -18.73 0.41
CA LEU A 975 -30.32 -19.99 0.48
C LEU A 975 -29.26 -20.13 -0.63
N PRO A 976 -29.53 -19.74 -1.91
CA PRO A 976 -28.52 -19.83 -2.95
C PRO A 976 -27.26 -19.00 -2.68
N LEU A 977 -27.36 -17.91 -1.92
CA LEU A 977 -26.23 -17.03 -1.54
C LEU A 977 -25.30 -17.68 -0.51
N LEU A 978 -25.78 -18.70 0.22
CA LEU A 978 -24.98 -19.43 1.19
C LEU A 978 -24.00 -20.42 0.54
N ALA A 979 -24.18 -20.71 -0.75
CA ALA A 979 -23.26 -21.55 -1.51
C ALA A 979 -22.85 -20.85 -2.81
N ASN A 980 -21.64 -20.28 -2.79
CA ASN A 980 -20.96 -19.85 -3.99
C ASN A 980 -20.77 -21.04 -4.94
N SER A 981 -20.93 -20.78 -6.23
CA SER A 981 -21.17 -21.76 -7.31
C SER A 981 -20.40 -23.08 -7.13
N ARG A 982 -21.14 -24.17 -6.84
CA ARG A 982 -20.63 -25.55 -6.73
C ARG A 982 -19.47 -25.78 -5.74
N SER A 983 -19.33 -24.97 -4.71
CA SER A 983 -18.30 -25.17 -3.66
C SER A 983 -18.67 -26.30 -2.69
N ALA A 984 -17.67 -27.09 -2.28
CA ALA A 984 -17.83 -28.15 -1.27
C ALA A 984 -18.25 -27.60 0.11
N GLU A 985 -17.91 -26.36 0.42
CA GLU A 985 -18.32 -25.65 1.64
C GLU A 985 -19.83 -25.38 1.66
N GLY A 986 -20.41 -24.90 0.56
CA GLY A 986 -21.84 -24.67 0.45
C GLY A 986 -22.68 -25.93 0.65
N LEU A 987 -22.18 -27.08 0.18
CA LEU A 987 -22.82 -28.37 0.42
C LEU A 987 -22.82 -28.76 1.91
N LYS A 988 -21.71 -28.52 2.63
CA LYS A 988 -21.62 -28.75 4.09
C LYS A 988 -22.62 -27.89 4.87
N ILE A 989 -22.85 -26.65 4.43
CA ILE A 989 -23.84 -25.73 5.03
C ILE A 989 -25.24 -26.30 4.86
N TYR A 990 -25.61 -26.70 3.64
CA TYR A 990 -26.91 -27.28 3.35
C TYR A 990 -27.15 -28.60 4.10
N GLN A 991 -26.14 -29.45 4.20
CA GLN A 991 -26.20 -30.70 4.99
C GLN A 991 -26.39 -30.43 6.49
N SER A 992 -25.69 -29.44 7.05
CA SER A 992 -25.80 -29.07 8.47
C SER A 992 -27.17 -28.50 8.80
N LEU A 993 -27.70 -27.64 7.91
CA LEU A 993 -29.08 -27.12 8.00
C LEU A 993 -30.11 -28.24 7.95
N LEU A 994 -30.00 -29.16 6.99
CA LEU A 994 -30.91 -30.31 6.90
C LEU A 994 -30.85 -31.18 8.15
N LYS A 995 -29.66 -31.43 8.71
CA LYS A 995 -29.45 -32.24 9.92
C LYS A 995 -30.05 -31.64 11.20
N VAL A 996 -30.09 -30.31 11.31
CA VAL A 996 -30.66 -29.65 12.50
C VAL A 996 -32.16 -29.44 12.38
N ILE A 997 -32.64 -29.18 11.16
CA ILE A 997 -34.08 -29.04 10.89
C ILE A 997 -34.78 -30.42 10.84
N SER A 998 -34.01 -31.52 10.74
CA SER A 998 -34.52 -32.90 10.77
C SER A 998 -34.58 -33.55 12.17
N LYS A 999 -33.79 -33.04 13.13
CA LYS A 999 -33.81 -33.53 14.51
C LYS A 999 -34.94 -32.85 15.29
N GLU A 1000 -35.72 -33.62 16.05
CA GLU A 1000 -36.75 -33.15 17.02
C GLU A 1000 -36.14 -32.37 18.22
N VAL A 1001 -35.06 -31.62 18.01
CA VAL A 1001 -34.22 -30.97 19.04
C VAL A 1001 -34.50 -29.47 19.15
N ILE A 1002 -35.26 -28.88 18.23
CA ILE A 1002 -35.75 -27.50 18.42
C ILE A 1002 -36.86 -27.56 19.48
N PRO A 1003 -36.73 -26.91 20.66
CA PRO A 1003 -37.78 -26.95 21.68
C PRO A 1003 -39.11 -26.46 21.07
N SER A 1004 -40.10 -27.35 21.00
CA SER A 1004 -41.37 -27.20 20.27
C SER A 1004 -42.21 -25.98 20.67
N ALA A 1005 -41.87 -25.32 21.78
CA ALA A 1005 -42.55 -24.13 22.27
C ALA A 1005 -42.07 -22.80 21.64
N SER A 1006 -41.05 -22.77 20.76
CA SER A 1006 -40.36 -21.51 20.41
C SER A 1006 -39.99 -21.27 18.93
N VAL A 1007 -40.28 -22.19 18.01
CA VAL A 1007 -40.11 -22.00 16.55
C VAL A 1007 -41.28 -22.64 15.82
N SER A 1008 -41.83 -21.95 14.82
CA SER A 1008 -42.94 -22.33 13.96
C SER A 1008 -42.61 -23.56 13.10
N GLU A 1009 -43.37 -24.65 13.28
CA GLU A 1009 -43.29 -25.86 12.43
C GLU A 1009 -43.50 -25.55 10.93
N LYS A 1010 -44.29 -24.52 10.64
CA LYS A 1010 -44.54 -24.03 9.27
C LYS A 1010 -43.29 -23.43 8.63
N LEU A 1011 -42.41 -22.80 9.42
CA LEU A 1011 -41.16 -22.22 8.95
C LEU A 1011 -40.11 -23.29 8.66
N ILE A 1012 -39.97 -24.25 9.59
CA ILE A 1012 -39.11 -25.43 9.47
C ILE A 1012 -39.44 -26.20 8.18
N SER A 1013 -40.72 -26.53 7.97
CA SER A 1013 -41.16 -27.26 6.76
C SER A 1013 -40.90 -26.47 5.47
N THR A 1014 -41.08 -25.14 5.50
CA THR A 1014 -40.78 -24.28 4.34
C THR A 1014 -39.28 -24.30 3.99
N ILE A 1015 -38.40 -24.20 4.99
CA ILE A 1015 -36.95 -24.25 4.81
C ILE A 1015 -36.53 -25.61 4.24
N GLN A 1016 -37.05 -26.71 4.79
CA GLN A 1016 -36.78 -28.06 4.30
C GLN A 1016 -37.16 -28.23 2.81
N ILE A 1017 -38.34 -27.74 2.41
CA ILE A 1017 -38.82 -27.85 1.02
C ILE A 1017 -37.87 -27.09 0.07
N GLN A 1018 -37.50 -25.85 0.40
CA GLN A 1018 -36.63 -25.05 -0.48
C GLN A 1018 -35.19 -25.56 -0.52
N LEU A 1019 -34.63 -26.01 0.62
CA LEU A 1019 -33.30 -26.64 0.63
C LEU A 1019 -33.25 -27.91 -0.22
N LYS A 1020 -34.24 -28.81 -0.09
CA LYS A 1020 -34.31 -30.03 -0.90
C LYS A 1020 -34.41 -29.71 -2.40
N LYS A 1021 -35.21 -28.71 -2.76
CA LYS A 1021 -35.33 -28.23 -4.15
C LYS A 1021 -33.99 -27.68 -4.67
N LEU A 1022 -33.32 -26.83 -3.89
CA LEU A 1022 -32.07 -26.18 -4.28
C LEU A 1022 -30.90 -27.18 -4.41
N ILE A 1023 -30.80 -28.15 -3.50
CA ILE A 1023 -29.80 -29.23 -3.58
C ILE A 1023 -30.03 -30.07 -4.84
N LYS A 1024 -31.31 -30.36 -5.17
CA LYS A 1024 -31.68 -31.10 -6.37
C LYS A 1024 -31.32 -30.37 -7.67
N GLU A 1025 -31.47 -29.04 -7.69
CA GLU A 1025 -31.13 -28.21 -8.84
C GLU A 1025 -29.60 -28.01 -9.00
N LYS A 1026 -28.86 -27.80 -7.91
CA LYS A 1026 -27.40 -27.52 -7.97
C LYS A 1026 -26.52 -28.78 -8.03
N TYR A 1027 -26.98 -29.94 -7.53
CA TYR A 1027 -26.20 -31.19 -7.43
C TYR A 1027 -26.98 -32.44 -7.91
N PRO A 1028 -27.28 -32.57 -9.21
CA PRO A 1028 -27.99 -33.74 -9.74
C PRO A 1028 -27.09 -35.00 -9.74
N GLY A 1029 -27.34 -35.99 -8.89
CA GLY A 1029 -26.60 -37.27 -8.86
C GLY A 1029 -26.89 -38.20 -7.67
N PRO A 1030 -26.40 -39.46 -7.70
CA PRO A 1030 -26.66 -40.51 -6.69
C PRO A 1030 -26.09 -40.20 -5.28
N ASP A 1031 -25.08 -39.34 -5.17
CA ASP A 1031 -24.56 -38.83 -3.89
C ASP A 1031 -25.63 -38.13 -3.03
N MET A 1032 -26.70 -37.62 -3.66
CA MET A 1032 -27.78 -36.90 -2.97
C MET A 1032 -28.63 -37.84 -2.10
N GLU A 1033 -28.96 -39.04 -2.57
CA GLU A 1033 -29.78 -40.01 -1.82
C GLU A 1033 -29.03 -40.57 -0.61
N GLU A 1034 -27.73 -40.84 -0.78
CA GLU A 1034 -26.85 -41.29 0.31
C GLU A 1034 -26.63 -40.18 1.36
N THR A 1035 -26.52 -38.93 0.91
CA THR A 1035 -26.37 -37.74 1.77
C THR A 1035 -27.63 -37.46 2.60
N LEU A 1036 -28.82 -37.62 2.02
CA LEU A 1036 -30.10 -37.41 2.72
C LEU A 1036 -30.35 -38.48 3.78
N MET A 1037 -29.99 -39.74 3.51
CA MET A 1037 -30.08 -40.85 4.47
C MET A 1037 -29.19 -40.66 5.70
N LYS A 1038 -27.96 -40.15 5.52
CA LYS A 1038 -27.00 -39.88 6.62
C LYS A 1038 -27.42 -38.70 7.53
N SER A 1039 -28.38 -37.87 7.11
CA SER A 1039 -28.82 -36.66 7.85
C SER A 1039 -29.94 -36.89 8.89
N GLY A 1040 -30.40 -38.13 9.07
CA GLY A 1040 -31.12 -38.57 10.28
C GLY A 1040 -32.55 -38.07 10.48
N VAL A 1041 -33.37 -37.92 9.44
CA VAL A 1041 -34.78 -37.48 9.51
C VAL A 1041 -35.73 -38.56 10.11
N VAL A 1042 -35.23 -39.51 10.90
CA VAL A 1042 -36.04 -40.58 11.50
C VAL A 1042 -35.61 -40.87 12.96
N LYS A 1043 -36.54 -40.57 13.90
CA LYS A 1043 -36.81 -41.11 15.27
C LYS A 1043 -36.25 -40.46 16.58
N SER A 1044 -37.22 -39.95 17.37
CA SER A 1044 -37.59 -40.19 18.80
C SER A 1044 -36.72 -39.74 20.00
N GLN A 1045 -37.28 -38.76 20.74
CA GLN A 1045 -37.51 -38.63 22.21
C GLN A 1045 -36.38 -38.70 23.28
N ALA A 1046 -36.42 -37.67 24.16
CA ALA A 1046 -36.34 -37.66 25.64
C ALA A 1046 -35.16 -36.94 26.35
N LEU A 1047 -35.51 -35.79 26.96
CA LEU A 1047 -35.24 -35.28 28.33
C LEU A 1047 -33.80 -35.05 28.87
N GLY A 1048 -33.57 -33.81 29.33
CA GLY A 1048 -33.06 -33.56 30.70
C GLY A 1048 -31.96 -32.50 30.92
N GLN A 1049 -32.36 -31.25 31.23
CA GLN A 1049 -31.83 -30.30 32.27
C GLN A 1049 -30.32 -29.96 32.35
N GLN A 1050 -29.80 -28.77 32.70
CA GLN A 1050 -30.26 -27.44 33.13
C GLN A 1050 -29.01 -26.49 33.22
N ASN A 1051 -29.18 -25.18 32.92
CA ASN A 1051 -28.59 -23.97 33.60
C ASN A 1051 -27.05 -23.76 33.70
N LEU A 1052 -26.39 -22.58 33.65
CA LEU A 1052 -26.67 -21.14 33.82
C LEU A 1052 -25.63 -20.22 33.07
N GLN A 1053 -26.09 -19.02 32.67
CA GLN A 1053 -25.46 -17.66 32.68
C GLN A 1053 -24.35 -17.17 31.69
N SER A 1054 -24.78 -16.30 30.75
CA SER A 1054 -24.45 -14.88 30.44
C SER A 1054 -22.97 -14.34 30.33
N PRO A 1055 -22.72 -13.13 29.73
CA PRO A 1055 -21.96 -12.99 28.47
C PRO A 1055 -20.78 -11.97 28.53
N ALA A 1056 -19.86 -11.98 27.56
CA ALA A 1056 -18.94 -10.85 27.35
C ALA A 1056 -18.49 -10.69 25.88
N LEU A 1057 -18.51 -9.43 25.43
CA LEU A 1057 -18.25 -8.88 24.11
C LEU A 1057 -16.78 -9.02 23.65
N LYS A 1058 -16.52 -9.12 22.33
CA LYS A 1058 -15.26 -8.71 21.63
C LYS A 1058 -15.59 -8.41 20.14
N SER A 1059 -15.46 -7.19 19.61
CA SER A 1059 -14.29 -6.33 19.31
C SER A 1059 -13.52 -6.74 18.02
N ARG A 1060 -13.15 -5.73 17.21
CA ARG A 1060 -12.59 -5.79 15.83
C ARG A 1060 -11.34 -6.69 15.73
N GLY A 1061 -11.15 -7.39 14.60
CA GLY A 1061 -10.21 -8.51 14.47
C GLY A 1061 -8.76 -8.18 14.01
N PRO A 1062 -7.75 -8.98 14.45
CA PRO A 1062 -6.29 -8.75 14.33
C PRO A 1062 -5.57 -9.18 13.01
N ILE A 1063 -6.29 -9.51 11.93
CA ILE A 1063 -5.70 -10.29 10.81
C ILE A 1063 -4.96 -9.44 9.75
N GLN A 1064 -5.26 -8.14 9.59
CA GLN A 1064 -4.64 -7.28 8.57
C GLN A 1064 -3.29 -6.66 8.97
N GLU A 1065 -3.05 -6.45 10.27
CA GLU A 1065 -1.75 -5.96 10.76
C GLU A 1065 -0.65 -7.03 10.66
N GLN A 1066 -1.01 -8.29 10.89
CA GLN A 1066 -0.07 -9.41 10.88
C GLN A 1066 0.60 -9.66 9.52
N GLN A 1067 -0.11 -9.49 8.39
CA GLN A 1067 0.44 -9.75 7.05
C GLN A 1067 1.44 -8.69 6.57
N ASN A 1068 1.19 -7.41 6.88
CA ASN A 1068 2.13 -6.33 6.56
C ASN A 1068 3.39 -6.42 7.45
N GLU A 1069 3.21 -6.74 8.73
CA GLU A 1069 4.32 -6.89 9.67
C GLU A 1069 5.22 -8.09 9.35
N GLU A 1070 4.66 -9.22 8.85
CA GLU A 1070 5.43 -10.38 8.39
C GLU A 1070 6.32 -10.06 7.19
N THR A 1071 5.82 -9.31 6.20
CA THR A 1071 6.61 -8.93 5.01
C THR A 1071 7.77 -8.00 5.37
N THR A 1072 7.51 -6.99 6.23
CA THR A 1072 8.54 -6.07 6.73
C THR A 1072 9.58 -6.81 7.57
N LYS A 1073 9.15 -7.79 8.37
CA LYS A 1073 10.03 -8.64 9.19
C LYS A 1073 11.03 -9.44 8.36
N GLU A 1074 10.57 -10.10 7.30
CA GLU A 1074 11.46 -10.88 6.41
C GLU A 1074 12.51 -10.00 5.73
N GLN A 1075 12.11 -8.81 5.27
CA GLN A 1075 13.02 -7.84 4.66
C GLN A 1075 14.08 -7.35 5.65
N ILE A 1076 13.68 -7.00 6.88
CA ILE A 1076 14.62 -6.52 7.92
C ILE A 1076 15.61 -7.63 8.32
N LYS A 1077 15.14 -8.88 8.49
CA LYS A 1077 16.02 -10.03 8.80
C LYS A 1077 17.06 -10.25 7.71
N LYS A 1078 16.64 -10.26 6.44
CA LYS A 1078 17.55 -10.42 5.29
C LYS A 1078 18.58 -9.30 5.19
N MET A 1079 18.17 -8.05 5.45
CA MET A 1079 19.08 -6.91 5.44
C MET A 1079 20.06 -6.86 6.63
N LEU A 1080 19.85 -7.67 7.67
CA LEU A 1080 20.72 -7.76 8.85
C LEU A 1080 21.53 -9.06 8.88
N GLY A 1081 21.42 -9.91 7.83
CA GLY A 1081 22.11 -11.20 7.79
C GLY A 1081 21.64 -12.19 8.85
N ILE A 1082 20.40 -12.04 9.36
CA ILE A 1082 19.82 -12.96 10.34
C ILE A 1082 19.19 -14.11 9.56
N GLU A 1083 19.86 -15.27 9.52
CA GLU A 1083 19.32 -16.50 8.95
C GLU A 1083 18.27 -17.13 9.90
N GLU A 1084 17.38 -17.97 9.37
CA GLU A 1084 16.46 -18.76 10.21
C GLU A 1084 17.24 -19.83 10.96
N GLU A 1085 17.84 -19.41 12.07
CA GLU A 1085 18.72 -20.24 12.88
C GLU A 1085 17.98 -20.94 14.02
N THR A 1086 18.55 -22.08 14.39
CA THR A 1086 18.13 -22.91 15.51
C THR A 1086 18.32 -22.16 16.83
N ILE A 1087 17.27 -22.09 17.65
CA ILE A 1087 17.28 -21.49 18.98
C ILE A 1087 17.70 -22.55 19.98
N TYR A 1088 18.80 -22.31 20.69
CA TYR A 1088 19.25 -23.21 21.76
C TYR A 1088 18.57 -22.85 23.07
N ILE A 1089 18.12 -23.86 23.80
CA ILE A 1089 17.40 -23.74 25.06
C ILE A 1089 17.94 -24.73 26.09
N HIS A 1090 17.82 -24.39 27.36
CA HIS A 1090 18.28 -25.24 28.49
C HIS A 1090 17.12 -25.93 29.22
N ASN A 1091 15.90 -25.73 28.74
CA ASN A 1091 14.67 -26.12 29.41
C ASN A 1091 13.82 -27.07 28.55
N ALA A 1092 14.46 -27.76 27.59
CA ALA A 1092 13.81 -28.58 26.57
C ALA A 1092 12.93 -29.70 27.14
N GLY A 1093 13.27 -30.19 28.34
CA GLY A 1093 12.53 -31.23 29.04
C GLY A 1093 11.12 -30.82 29.51
N LEU A 1094 10.81 -29.51 29.49
CA LEU A 1094 9.47 -28.98 29.77
C LEU A 1094 8.36 -29.66 28.92
N VAL A 1095 8.71 -30.12 27.71
CA VAL A 1095 7.79 -30.85 26.83
C VAL A 1095 7.20 -32.11 27.47
N LEU A 1096 7.87 -32.72 28.45
CA LEU A 1096 7.36 -33.90 29.15
C LEU A 1096 6.09 -33.60 29.97
N LEU A 1097 5.86 -32.33 30.31
CA LEU A 1097 4.70 -31.87 31.08
C LEU A 1097 3.45 -31.60 30.21
N HIS A 1098 3.57 -31.68 28.88
CA HIS A 1098 2.53 -31.26 27.93
C HIS A 1098 1.11 -31.82 28.19
N PRO A 1099 0.91 -33.10 28.61
CA PRO A 1099 -0.43 -33.63 28.80
C PRO A 1099 -1.18 -32.99 29.97
N PHE A 1100 -0.44 -32.38 30.91
CA PHE A 1100 -0.98 -31.82 32.13
C PHE A 1100 -1.21 -30.31 32.05
N LEU A 1101 -0.65 -29.63 31.03
CA LEU A 1101 -0.69 -28.17 30.93
C LEU A 1101 -2.12 -27.61 30.91
N ALA A 1102 -3.04 -28.28 30.22
CA ALA A 1102 -4.45 -27.86 30.17
C ALA A 1102 -5.09 -27.84 31.57
N THR A 1103 -4.85 -28.90 32.35
CA THR A 1103 -5.38 -29.02 33.72
C THR A 1103 -4.66 -28.06 34.66
N TYR A 1104 -3.36 -27.91 34.51
CA TYR A 1104 -2.54 -27.01 35.31
C TYR A 1104 -3.01 -25.55 35.15
N PHE A 1105 -3.11 -25.04 33.92
CA PHE A 1105 -3.60 -23.69 33.67
C PHE A 1105 -5.06 -23.49 34.07
N GLY A 1106 -5.90 -24.53 33.94
CA GLY A 1106 -7.29 -24.50 34.44
C GLY A 1106 -7.37 -24.39 35.96
N ARG A 1107 -6.54 -25.12 36.72
CA ARG A 1107 -6.49 -25.03 38.20
C ARG A 1107 -5.98 -23.67 38.69
N LEU A 1108 -5.10 -23.03 37.92
CA LEU A 1108 -4.59 -21.69 38.18
C LEU A 1108 -5.55 -20.57 37.75
N ALA A 1109 -6.75 -20.91 37.23
CA ALA A 1109 -7.71 -19.96 36.67
C ALA A 1109 -7.13 -19.06 35.56
N LEU A 1110 -6.10 -19.54 34.84
CA LEU A 1110 -5.52 -18.84 33.68
C LEU A 1110 -6.28 -19.15 32.39
N MET A 1111 -7.01 -20.28 32.38
CA MET A 1111 -7.78 -20.75 31.22
C MET A 1111 -9.22 -21.11 31.57
N GLU A 1112 -10.12 -20.84 30.62
CA GLU A 1112 -11.49 -21.35 30.63
C GLU A 1112 -11.83 -21.97 29.26
N LYS A 1113 -12.43 -23.16 29.24
CA LYS A 1113 -12.82 -23.89 28.01
C LYS A 1113 -11.69 -24.05 26.98
N GLY A 1114 -10.45 -24.26 27.47
CA GLY A 1114 -9.28 -24.50 26.62
C GLY A 1114 -8.71 -23.26 25.93
N LYS A 1115 -9.02 -22.05 26.44
CA LYS A 1115 -8.45 -20.77 26.00
C LYS A 1115 -7.99 -19.94 27.19
N PHE A 1116 -6.89 -19.21 27.04
CA PHE A 1116 -6.46 -18.21 28.04
C PHE A 1116 -7.46 -17.07 28.13
N LEU A 1117 -7.65 -16.52 29.34
CA LEU A 1117 -8.64 -15.47 29.61
C LEU A 1117 -8.23 -14.10 29.04
N GLN A 1118 -6.97 -13.72 29.26
CA GLN A 1118 -6.37 -12.45 28.86
C GLN A 1118 -4.85 -12.61 28.60
N GLN A 1119 -4.22 -11.58 28.03
CA GLN A 1119 -2.80 -11.64 27.64
C GLN A 1119 -1.88 -11.80 28.86
N GLU A 1120 -2.22 -11.19 29.99
CA GLU A 1120 -1.49 -11.34 31.25
C GLU A 1120 -1.54 -12.78 31.78
N SER A 1121 -2.63 -13.52 31.49
CA SER A 1121 -2.71 -14.95 31.82
C SER A 1121 -1.75 -15.79 31.00
N ILE A 1122 -1.49 -15.41 29.75
CA ILE A 1122 -0.50 -16.06 28.88
C ILE A 1122 0.90 -15.78 29.41
N PHE A 1123 1.23 -14.51 29.70
CA PHE A 1123 2.53 -14.13 30.26
C PHE A 1123 2.82 -14.82 31.59
N LYS A 1124 1.84 -14.86 32.48
CA LYS A 1124 1.96 -15.60 33.74
C LYS A 1124 2.12 -17.10 33.51
N GLY A 1125 1.39 -17.68 32.55
CA GLY A 1125 1.56 -19.08 32.15
C GLY A 1125 2.98 -19.39 31.68
N VAL A 1126 3.57 -18.54 30.83
CA VAL A 1126 4.95 -18.66 30.34
C VAL A 1126 5.96 -18.72 31.49
N HIS A 1127 5.85 -17.79 32.45
CA HIS A 1127 6.71 -17.72 33.64
C HIS A 1127 6.50 -18.87 34.61
N LEU A 1128 5.25 -19.28 34.84
CA LEU A 1128 4.94 -20.45 35.67
C LEU A 1128 5.48 -21.76 35.09
N LEU A 1129 5.49 -21.90 33.76
CA LEU A 1129 6.16 -23.03 33.12
C LEU A 1129 7.67 -23.05 33.42
N GLN A 1130 8.30 -21.88 33.51
CA GLN A 1130 9.72 -21.79 33.85
C GLN A 1130 9.97 -22.05 35.34
N PHE A 1131 9.07 -21.57 36.21
CA PHE A 1131 9.08 -21.88 37.64
C PHE A 1131 9.01 -23.40 37.92
N LEU A 1132 8.30 -24.18 37.10
CA LEU A 1132 8.30 -25.65 37.21
C LEU A 1132 9.69 -26.26 37.02
N ILE A 1133 10.62 -25.55 36.37
CA ILE A 1133 11.94 -26.04 35.98
C ILE A 1133 13.01 -25.63 36.99
N ASP A 1134 12.96 -24.40 37.51
CA ASP A 1134 14.05 -23.84 38.32
C ASP A 1134 13.65 -23.21 39.66
N ASP A 1135 12.36 -23.19 40.00
CA ASP A 1135 11.82 -22.58 41.23
C ASP A 1135 12.03 -21.05 41.38
N LYS A 1136 12.47 -20.36 40.31
CA LYS A 1136 12.72 -18.91 40.33
C LYS A 1136 11.48 -18.14 39.89
N GLN A 1137 11.38 -16.89 40.33
CA GLN A 1137 10.25 -16.01 40.02
C GLN A 1137 10.54 -15.02 38.89
N GLU A 1138 11.83 -14.84 38.56
CA GLU A 1138 12.30 -13.90 37.56
C GLU A 1138 13.10 -14.67 36.53
N HIS A 1139 12.70 -14.53 35.28
CA HIS A 1139 13.29 -15.24 34.15
C HIS A 1139 13.49 -14.26 33.00
N PRO A 1140 14.71 -14.17 32.44
CA PRO A 1140 14.95 -13.30 31.31
C PRO A 1140 14.27 -13.88 30.05
N GLU A 1141 13.83 -13.01 29.14
CA GLU A 1141 13.01 -13.41 27.98
C GLU A 1141 13.68 -14.50 27.12
N GLN A 1142 15.01 -14.43 26.98
CA GLN A 1142 15.77 -15.36 26.14
C GLN A 1142 15.63 -16.83 26.56
N ASP A 1143 15.31 -17.10 27.83
CA ASP A 1143 15.16 -18.47 28.35
C ASP A 1143 13.74 -19.03 28.12
N LEU A 1144 12.80 -18.19 27.67
CA LEU A 1144 11.36 -18.50 27.65
C LEU A 1144 10.84 -18.97 26.28
N ALA A 1145 11.71 -19.21 25.30
CA ALA A 1145 11.32 -19.52 23.92
C ALA A 1145 10.37 -20.74 23.84
N LEU A 1146 10.71 -21.85 24.51
CA LEU A 1146 9.85 -23.05 24.54
C LEU A 1146 8.54 -22.80 25.28
N ASN A 1147 8.59 -22.05 26.39
CA ASN A 1147 7.45 -21.72 27.22
C ASN A 1147 6.41 -20.92 26.42
N LYS A 1148 6.86 -19.94 25.64
CA LYS A 1148 6.03 -19.17 24.70
C LYS A 1148 5.35 -20.09 23.69
N ILE A 1149 6.10 -20.98 23.05
CA ILE A 1149 5.56 -21.95 22.09
C ILE A 1149 4.47 -22.82 22.73
N LEU A 1150 4.69 -23.36 23.93
CA LEU A 1150 3.72 -24.21 24.63
C LEU A 1150 2.49 -23.44 25.13
N CYS A 1151 2.63 -22.14 25.40
CA CYS A 1151 1.52 -21.24 25.73
C CYS A 1151 0.82 -20.66 24.50
N GLY A 1152 1.29 -20.95 23.28
CA GLY A 1152 0.73 -20.40 22.04
C GLY A 1152 1.07 -18.93 21.78
N LEU A 1153 2.11 -18.42 22.43
CA LEU A 1153 2.64 -17.07 22.21
C LEU A 1153 3.75 -17.10 21.13
N PRO A 1154 3.76 -16.19 20.14
CA PRO A 1154 4.89 -16.05 19.23
C PRO A 1154 6.21 -15.83 19.98
N VAL A 1155 7.30 -16.42 19.51
CA VAL A 1155 8.61 -16.32 20.18
C VAL A 1155 9.09 -14.87 20.24
N GLU A 1156 8.78 -14.10 19.20
CA GLU A 1156 9.18 -12.70 19.06
C GLU A 1156 8.36 -11.74 19.92
N GLU A 1157 7.20 -12.17 20.44
CA GLU A 1157 6.35 -11.36 21.30
C GLU A 1157 7.05 -11.14 22.65
N PRO A 1158 7.26 -9.89 23.09
CA PRO A 1158 7.95 -9.59 24.33
C PRO A 1158 7.10 -10.00 25.52
N VAL A 1159 7.76 -10.62 26.49
CA VAL A 1159 7.16 -10.97 27.79
C VAL A 1159 7.84 -10.11 28.86
N PRO A 1160 7.09 -9.57 29.84
CA PRO A 1160 7.69 -8.85 30.97
C PRO A 1160 8.74 -9.71 31.68
N ALA A 1161 9.84 -9.11 32.14
CA ALA A 1161 10.88 -9.83 32.86
C ALA A 1161 10.41 -10.32 34.26
N GLU A 1162 9.42 -9.63 34.82
CA GLU A 1162 8.89 -9.88 36.16
C GLU A 1162 7.39 -10.18 36.10
N VAL A 1163 6.96 -11.25 36.77
CA VAL A 1163 5.55 -11.55 37.03
C VAL A 1163 5.40 -12.01 38.48
N SER A 1164 4.45 -11.41 39.20
CA SER A 1164 4.19 -11.78 40.59
C SER A 1164 3.42 -13.10 40.70
N PHE A 1165 3.91 -14.00 41.56
CA PHE A 1165 3.25 -15.26 41.89
C PHE A 1165 2.67 -15.23 43.30
N THR A 1166 1.41 -15.65 43.42
CA THR A 1166 0.75 -15.93 44.69
C THR A 1166 1.25 -17.25 45.28
N GLN A 1167 1.09 -17.44 46.59
CA GLN A 1167 1.46 -18.70 47.25
C GLN A 1167 0.66 -19.89 46.68
N GLN A 1168 -0.63 -19.68 46.38
CA GLN A 1168 -1.48 -20.70 45.77
C GLN A 1168 -0.97 -21.18 44.41
N GLU A 1169 -0.50 -20.26 43.56
CA GLU A 1169 0.06 -20.62 42.24
C GLU A 1169 1.33 -21.46 42.39
N LYS A 1170 2.18 -21.15 43.39
CA LYS A 1170 3.37 -21.95 43.72
C LYS A 1170 3.00 -23.34 44.21
N ASP A 1171 2.03 -23.43 45.12
CA ASP A 1171 1.57 -24.70 45.69
C ASP A 1171 1.02 -25.64 44.60
N VAL A 1172 0.17 -25.12 43.70
CA VAL A 1172 -0.37 -25.88 42.56
C VAL A 1172 0.72 -26.35 41.59
N SER A 1173 1.79 -25.56 41.43
CA SER A 1173 2.95 -25.92 40.60
C SER A 1173 3.74 -27.08 41.22
N MET A 1174 3.93 -27.06 42.55
CA MET A 1174 4.58 -28.14 43.26
C MET A 1174 3.74 -29.43 43.26
N GLU A 1175 2.42 -29.31 43.41
CA GLU A 1175 1.50 -30.44 43.28
C GLU A 1175 1.59 -31.12 41.91
N LEU A 1176 1.70 -30.35 40.82
CA LEU A 1176 1.84 -30.91 39.47
C LEU A 1176 3.09 -31.80 39.37
N LEU A 1177 4.24 -31.32 39.86
CA LEU A 1177 5.49 -32.08 39.82
C LEU A 1177 5.39 -33.37 40.64
N GLN A 1178 4.73 -33.31 41.81
CA GLN A 1178 4.46 -34.49 42.63
C GLN A 1178 3.59 -35.51 41.90
N VAL A 1179 2.47 -35.08 41.30
CA VAL A 1179 1.57 -35.96 40.52
C VAL A 1179 2.30 -36.67 39.39
N ILE A 1180 3.27 -36.01 38.75
CA ILE A 1180 4.06 -36.60 37.66
C ILE A 1180 5.02 -37.66 38.18
N THR A 1181 5.70 -37.40 39.30
CA THR A 1181 6.55 -38.42 39.95
C THR A 1181 5.76 -39.63 40.45
N GLU A 1182 4.48 -39.45 40.81
CA GLU A 1182 3.59 -40.55 41.19
C GLU A 1182 3.07 -41.36 39.99
N ARG A 1183 2.72 -40.68 38.88
CA ARG A 1183 2.20 -41.32 37.67
C ARG A 1183 3.27 -42.05 36.87
N TRP A 1184 4.53 -41.63 36.98
CA TRP A 1184 5.66 -42.32 36.37
C TRP A 1184 6.28 -43.28 37.39
N GLU A 1185 5.79 -44.54 37.41
CA GLU A 1185 6.12 -45.53 38.45
C GLU A 1185 7.62 -45.70 38.74
N LYS A 1186 8.48 -45.54 37.71
CA LYS A 1186 9.94 -45.63 37.83
C LYS A 1186 10.59 -44.45 38.55
N LEU A 1187 9.89 -43.33 38.71
CA LEU A 1187 10.36 -42.12 39.42
C LEU A 1187 9.72 -41.92 40.80
N LYS A 1188 8.96 -42.89 41.32
CA LYS A 1188 8.19 -42.77 42.57
C LYS A 1188 9.03 -42.39 43.82
N ASN A 1189 10.34 -42.63 43.79
CA ASN A 1189 11.27 -42.30 44.88
C ASN A 1189 12.20 -41.12 44.54
N THR A 1190 11.97 -40.44 43.42
CA THR A 1190 12.79 -39.30 42.97
C THR A 1190 12.22 -38.01 43.56
N SER A 1191 13.06 -37.20 44.20
CA SER A 1191 12.66 -35.85 44.65
C SER A 1191 12.29 -34.95 43.48
N VAL A 1192 11.43 -33.95 43.69
CA VAL A 1192 11.08 -32.93 42.67
C VAL A 1192 12.34 -32.27 42.07
N GLU A 1193 13.33 -31.96 42.90
CA GLU A 1193 14.59 -31.37 42.42
C GLU A 1193 15.39 -32.32 41.53
N GLY A 1194 15.50 -33.58 41.95
CA GLY A 1194 16.07 -34.64 41.10
C GLY A 1194 15.34 -34.81 39.77
N PHE A 1195 14.01 -34.66 39.75
CA PHE A 1195 13.21 -34.69 38.52
C PHE A 1195 13.49 -33.47 37.63
N ARG A 1196 13.55 -32.26 38.20
CA ARG A 1196 13.90 -31.01 37.49
C ARG A 1196 15.26 -31.13 36.79
N ILE A 1197 16.32 -31.45 37.54
CA ILE A 1197 17.69 -31.53 37.03
C ILE A 1197 17.84 -32.65 35.98
N SER A 1198 17.22 -33.80 36.23
CA SER A 1198 17.39 -34.96 35.35
C SER A 1198 16.58 -34.84 34.07
N PHE A 1199 15.32 -34.38 34.13
CA PHE A 1199 14.38 -34.51 33.02
C PHE A 1199 13.79 -33.20 32.49
N LEU A 1200 13.82 -32.09 33.24
CA LEU A 1200 13.26 -30.80 32.78
C LEU A 1200 14.36 -29.83 32.30
N GLN A 1201 15.48 -29.75 33.03
CA GLN A 1201 16.66 -28.96 32.67
C GLN A 1201 17.50 -29.73 31.64
N ARG A 1202 17.02 -29.72 30.40
CA ARG A 1202 17.65 -30.40 29.26
C ARG A 1202 18.03 -29.38 28.20
N ASP A 1203 19.25 -29.51 27.70
CA ASP A 1203 19.71 -28.78 26.54
C ASP A 1203 18.98 -29.27 25.29
N GLY A 1204 18.61 -28.33 24.43
CA GLY A 1204 17.92 -28.64 23.20
C GLY A 1204 17.95 -27.52 22.19
N ALA A 1205 17.54 -27.85 20.97
CA ALA A 1205 17.59 -27.02 19.79
C ALA A 1205 16.20 -26.93 19.16
N LEU A 1206 15.63 -25.73 19.14
CA LEU A 1206 14.36 -25.40 18.49
C LEU A 1206 14.60 -24.86 17.08
N THR A 1207 14.10 -25.56 16.07
CA THR A 1207 14.14 -25.11 14.69
C THR A 1207 12.72 -24.79 14.22
N LYS A 1208 12.51 -23.59 13.69
CA LYS A 1208 11.24 -23.17 13.09
C LYS A 1208 11.15 -23.71 11.65
N GLY A 1209 10.02 -24.32 11.30
CA GLY A 1209 9.66 -24.63 9.91
C GLY A 1209 8.39 -23.88 9.48
N GLU A 1210 8.00 -24.08 8.22
CA GLU A 1210 6.82 -23.41 7.62
C GLU A 1210 5.54 -23.64 8.44
N ASP A 1211 5.22 -24.89 8.78
CA ASP A 1211 3.98 -25.25 9.50
C ASP A 1211 4.19 -25.84 10.91
N SER A 1212 5.44 -26.03 11.33
CA SER A 1212 5.75 -26.71 12.61
C SER A 1212 7.04 -26.23 13.25
N TRP A 1213 7.16 -26.49 14.55
CA TRP A 1213 8.41 -26.41 15.30
C TRP A 1213 9.01 -27.80 15.45
N LYS A 1214 10.33 -27.89 15.40
CA LYS A 1214 11.08 -29.10 15.74
C LYS A 1214 11.97 -28.81 16.94
N LEU A 1215 11.86 -29.62 17.98
CA LEU A 1215 12.74 -29.61 19.14
C LEU A 1215 13.62 -30.85 19.10
N ARG A 1216 14.93 -30.66 19.09
CA ARG A 1216 15.91 -31.71 19.36
C ARG A 1216 16.37 -31.59 20.80
N VAL A 1217 16.33 -32.68 21.55
CA VAL A 1217 16.76 -32.73 22.95
C VAL A 1217 17.96 -33.65 23.05
N ASP A 1218 19.03 -33.16 23.68
CA ASP A 1218 20.24 -33.96 23.88
C ASP A 1218 19.95 -35.17 24.78
N GLN A 1219 20.52 -36.33 24.46
CA GLN A 1219 20.40 -37.54 25.25
C GLN A 1219 21.45 -37.63 26.38
N ARG A 1220 21.04 -38.07 27.57
CA ARG A 1220 21.88 -38.42 28.73
C ARG A 1220 21.59 -39.84 29.21
N GLY A 1221 22.50 -40.44 29.99
CA GLY A 1221 22.44 -41.86 30.36
C GLY A 1221 21.17 -42.32 31.10
N TYR A 1222 20.45 -41.41 31.77
CA TYR A 1222 19.19 -41.71 32.46
C TYR A 1222 17.95 -41.65 31.54
N ASP A 1223 18.08 -41.21 30.28
CA ASP A 1223 16.98 -41.07 29.33
C ASP A 1223 16.42 -42.43 28.85
N VAL A 1224 17.10 -43.53 29.16
CA VAL A 1224 16.55 -44.90 29.03
C VAL A 1224 15.21 -45.00 29.76
N LEU A 1225 15.03 -44.27 30.86
CA LEU A 1225 13.77 -44.25 31.60
C LEU A 1225 12.62 -43.63 30.80
N LEU A 1226 12.86 -42.76 29.81
CA LEU A 1226 11.81 -42.15 28.99
C LEU A 1226 11.03 -43.19 28.18
N GLN A 1227 11.62 -44.36 27.90
CA GLN A 1227 10.92 -45.49 27.27
C GLN A 1227 9.80 -46.07 28.17
N THR A 1228 9.83 -45.75 29.46
CA THR A 1228 8.84 -46.18 30.46
C THR A 1228 7.75 -45.13 30.73
N LEU A 1229 7.77 -43.99 30.03
CA LEU A 1229 6.74 -42.96 30.16
C LEU A 1229 5.37 -43.49 29.69
N PRO A 1230 4.28 -43.26 30.46
CA PRO A 1230 2.96 -43.78 30.09
C PRO A 1230 2.22 -42.92 29.06
N TRP A 1231 2.86 -41.87 28.53
CA TRP A 1231 2.32 -41.00 27.48
C TRP A 1231 3.39 -40.67 26.44
N SER A 1232 2.96 -40.34 25.22
CA SER A 1232 3.85 -39.90 24.15
C SER A 1232 4.16 -38.40 24.26
N PHE A 1233 5.35 -38.00 23.81
CA PHE A 1233 5.79 -36.60 23.76
C PHE A 1233 6.39 -36.18 22.41
N GLY A 1234 6.47 -37.09 21.43
CA GLY A 1234 7.07 -36.84 20.11
C GLY A 1234 6.29 -35.87 19.21
N MET A 1235 4.99 -35.67 19.46
CA MET A 1235 4.16 -34.68 18.77
C MET A 1235 3.26 -33.99 19.79
N ILE A 1236 3.40 -32.68 19.91
CA ILE A 1236 2.67 -31.85 20.88
C ILE A 1236 1.85 -30.81 20.13
N LYS A 1237 0.54 -30.84 20.37
CA LYS A 1237 -0.43 -29.88 19.83
C LYS A 1237 -1.57 -29.66 20.82
N THR A 1238 -1.61 -28.50 21.45
CA THR A 1238 -2.72 -28.10 22.33
C THR A 1238 -3.76 -27.29 21.55
N SER A 1239 -4.93 -27.05 22.15
CA SER A 1239 -6.02 -26.28 21.53
C SER A 1239 -5.72 -24.78 21.35
N TRP A 1240 -4.70 -24.27 22.04
CA TRP A 1240 -4.29 -22.86 22.01
C TRP A 1240 -2.96 -22.62 21.28
N MET A 1241 -2.23 -23.67 20.90
CA MET A 1241 -1.03 -23.55 20.06
C MET A 1241 -1.40 -23.28 18.60
N GLU A 1242 -0.63 -22.46 17.91
CA GLU A 1242 -0.80 -22.19 16.47
C GLU A 1242 -0.17 -23.27 15.59
N LYS A 1243 1.09 -23.63 15.85
CA LYS A 1243 1.84 -24.69 15.13
C LYS A 1243 1.94 -25.98 15.95
N ILE A 1244 2.30 -27.08 15.30
CA ILE A 1244 2.62 -28.35 15.99
C ILE A 1244 4.09 -28.32 16.43
N LEU A 1245 4.41 -28.88 17.60
CA LEU A 1245 5.79 -29.09 18.05
C LEU A 1245 6.15 -30.57 17.93
N TYR A 1246 7.11 -30.91 17.07
CA TYR A 1246 7.71 -32.23 16.97
C TYR A 1246 8.92 -32.32 17.88
N VAL A 1247 9.03 -33.39 18.66
CA VAL A 1247 10.13 -33.60 19.61
C VAL A 1247 10.94 -34.82 19.19
N GLU A 1248 12.22 -34.61 18.91
CA GLU A 1248 13.24 -35.61 18.66
C GLU A 1248 14.17 -35.66 19.88
N TRP A 1249 14.18 -36.78 20.60
CA TRP A 1249 15.07 -36.97 21.75
C TRP A 1249 16.24 -37.84 21.30
N ILE A 1250 17.41 -37.23 21.04
CA ILE A 1250 18.55 -37.85 20.32
C ILE A 1250 19.82 -37.79 21.14
#